data_AF-A0A946QML3-F1
#
_entry.id   AF-A0A946QML3-F1
#
_cell.length_a   1.000
_cell.length_b   1.000
_cell.length_c   1.000
_cell.angle_alpha   90.00
_cell.angle_beta   90.00
_cell.angle_gamma   90.00
#
_symmetry.space_group_name_H-M   'P 1'
#
loop_
_entity.id
_entity.type
_entity.pdbx_description
1 polymer ?
#
loop_
_entity_poly.entity_id
_entity_poly.type
_entity_poly.pdbx_seq_one_letter_code
_entity_poly.pdbx_strand_id
1 'polypeptide(L)'
;MITFFGLSVSPVYAATKTWDGGGGDESCSTAGNWNGDTIPTSSDDIVFDATSAKDYTWDTGCPLTVASLTQDMGYTGTGTIATTYDSTFPIFTISGNLTLTNGGLTHTDNSTAETYRLRVNVGGNLIIGTGSVIDADAIGYDGGKGPGAPSGGSRPAGSHGGLGAPSTSILPPSTTYGSITEPENLGSGGKAHSGGGAVMFTVTGSTVVYGTVRADAVAPGGDWGGAAGGSVFLTTGTIDGPGIITANGKPGSNNKPGGGGGRVAVILLDGGADFTAFEGSINAYGGDSGSSYKDGAAGTVYQETAAQSSGGGTLIIDNNNLQTKVGVQTLMPSSVDLSTFGNIIIQNDANLSVDSDDTLAFGSVTLSPEGRDEAEITITDTTGVTFPSAYTLSGYTLNIDSEVTTTSNWTIESTGRLSHTGNFSSEVFKLFLNLTGNLTVDSGGEINTNADGYTSGGPGAPYGSARQGGGHGGLGGSSTSVLSTSRTYGSMVAPINLGSNGSGHGGGGAIIVTVSGVLTNNGAISANAADPAIDQGGGAGGSIFLTVGSIAGTGSITADGMQGSNAKPGGGGGRVAIILESTDEDFSGYSGSITAYGGDSTSSERDGAAGTVYKQAYAQQPSSGSVIVSNFATATIKPDVITIMHLVTGTSATIGSVLLDSNGIFRVGSGDILTLSDAGTTLDVRSGTTLLNSGSLALSGTGFTISGTYTNDEASSVFYTGQSDDQEVTMLNASYGNLAVNNPSTTFNTAANISATTLTISGGILNANGSNVTVSSTFRILSGGTLALNGDETISTPTFETGGTIMYNGTGTYSELIVGDTYQNLSLSGSGIWSLDATLDVNEKLTLSGGTLRQESQNITIAGDFTLNDGSTLVANAAQTITLDGNLTLTDNSTTKQNLGHLIIGSSPDTIELGSDITVTTLEIGTGDTLNTHGYDITVGTGGILIYGTLDATDDIEGDKTIITNAGNWERKSIATFTHGTGSVVMNGLNQSMSGSNVFYHFTKTASAEDTFTIGEGTQQNFSGSLTLQGNPGQDVSIRSSTSGVEMTFLVGTSASYSFANIDVKDNNAAEGQTLSCHIDNDGCTDSGNNTTWLFPQTSGGAAARQRRNQRQPATSGGGSEGSSGGGSPSLSEVGIYNDVEVANTWESEVGSGQVEEVYSAALEPETFKDNTLIKERREIFIERVCQRVENWFRGKPDWVNESVMPRLNRRLNERWEFTCIMY
;
A
#
# COMPACT_ATOMS: atom_id res chain seq x y z
N MET A 1 -101.54 19.19 -4.50
CA MET A 1 -102.44 18.77 -3.42
C MET A 1 -102.93 17.36 -3.72
N ILE A 2 -102.22 16.33 -3.24
CA ILE A 2 -102.73 14.97 -3.08
C ILE A 2 -102.25 14.56 -1.69
N THR A 3 -103.17 14.17 -0.83
CA THR A 3 -102.88 13.76 0.55
C THR A 3 -102.84 12.24 0.60
N PHE A 4 -101.79 11.66 1.17
CA PHE A 4 -101.81 10.26 1.61
C PHE A 4 -101.73 10.20 3.14
N PHE A 5 -102.40 9.22 3.72
CA PHE A 5 -102.60 9.14 5.17
C PHE A 5 -101.29 8.79 5.89
N GLY A 6 -101.01 9.51 6.97
CA GLY A 6 -99.95 9.13 7.89
C GLY A 6 -100.35 7.87 8.67
N LEU A 7 -99.61 6.79 8.48
CA LEU A 7 -99.49 5.75 9.50
C LEU A 7 -98.58 6.30 10.60
N SER A 8 -99.16 6.72 11.73
CA SER A 8 -98.41 7.02 12.94
C SER A 8 -97.91 5.70 13.52
N VAL A 9 -96.78 5.21 13.03
CA VAL A 9 -95.99 4.20 13.71
C VAL A 9 -95.48 4.87 14.99
N SER A 10 -96.00 4.46 16.14
CA SER A 10 -95.43 4.85 17.44
C SER A 10 -93.94 4.50 17.42
N PRO A 11 -93.05 5.29 18.06
CA PRO A 11 -91.69 4.83 18.29
C PRO A 11 -91.79 3.50 19.05
N VAL A 12 -91.29 2.44 18.43
CA VAL A 12 -91.04 1.18 19.13
C VAL A 12 -89.83 1.49 20.01
N TYR A 13 -90.10 1.76 21.28
CA TYR A 13 -89.05 1.78 22.29
C TYR A 13 -88.38 0.40 22.24
N ALA A 14 -87.05 0.39 22.16
CA ALA A 14 -86.26 -0.82 22.29
C ALA A 14 -86.68 -1.56 23.57
N ALA A 15 -86.86 -2.88 23.49
CA ALA A 15 -87.16 -3.65 24.69
C ALA A 15 -85.86 -3.85 25.47
N THR A 16 -85.84 -3.48 26.75
CA THR A 16 -84.67 -3.73 27.59
C THR A 16 -84.56 -5.22 27.89
N LYS A 17 -83.41 -5.80 27.54
CA LYS A 17 -83.06 -7.20 27.78
C LYS A 17 -81.97 -7.26 28.84
N THR A 18 -82.35 -7.66 30.04
CA THR A 18 -81.43 -7.79 31.18
C THR A 18 -80.92 -9.22 31.27
N TRP A 19 -79.60 -9.38 31.38
CA TRP A 19 -78.96 -10.66 31.66
C TRP A 19 -79.18 -11.07 33.12
N ASP A 20 -79.88 -12.19 33.33
CA ASP A 20 -80.02 -12.80 34.67
C ASP A 20 -79.16 -14.07 34.82
N GLY A 21 -78.71 -14.66 33.71
CA GLY A 21 -77.86 -15.86 33.73
C GLY A 21 -78.55 -17.09 34.33
N GLY A 22 -79.89 -17.15 34.36
CA GLY A 22 -80.67 -18.23 34.96
C GLY A 22 -80.55 -19.60 34.27
N GLY A 23 -79.94 -19.65 33.08
CA GLY A 23 -79.73 -20.86 32.28
C GLY A 23 -78.57 -21.73 32.75
N GLY A 24 -78.47 -22.93 32.19
CA GLY A 24 -77.43 -23.91 32.54
C GLY A 24 -76.04 -23.64 31.96
N ASP A 25 -75.89 -22.56 31.17
CA ASP A 25 -74.71 -22.22 30.38
C ASP A 25 -74.54 -20.69 30.29
N GLU A 26 -73.45 -20.21 29.69
CA GLU A 26 -73.17 -18.78 29.45
C GLU A 26 -73.63 -18.29 28.06
N SER A 27 -74.36 -19.08 27.26
CA SER A 27 -74.75 -18.67 25.89
C SER A 27 -75.85 -17.61 25.92
N CYS A 28 -75.68 -16.56 25.11
CA CYS A 28 -76.75 -15.61 24.84
C CYS A 28 -77.95 -16.26 24.11
N SER A 29 -77.74 -17.36 23.38
CA SER A 29 -78.81 -18.08 22.65
C SER A 29 -79.68 -18.95 23.56
N THR A 30 -79.19 -19.27 24.76
CA THR A 30 -80.00 -19.90 25.81
C THR A 30 -80.97 -18.87 26.41
N ALA A 31 -82.22 -18.94 25.95
CA ALA A 31 -83.27 -17.97 26.28
C ALA A 31 -83.46 -17.72 27.79
N GLY A 32 -83.23 -18.73 28.64
CA GLY A 32 -83.34 -18.66 30.10
C GLY A 32 -82.17 -17.97 30.82
N ASN A 33 -81.21 -17.39 30.11
CA ASN A 33 -80.23 -16.45 30.69
C ASN A 33 -80.71 -14.98 30.63
N TRP A 34 -81.89 -14.72 30.06
CA TRP A 34 -82.46 -13.39 29.82
C TRP A 34 -83.77 -13.19 30.55
N ASN A 35 -83.99 -11.98 31.06
CA ASN A 35 -85.20 -11.66 31.82
C ASN A 35 -86.49 -11.95 31.02
N GLY A 36 -87.31 -12.84 31.55
CA GLY A 36 -88.53 -13.33 30.87
C GLY A 36 -88.27 -14.38 29.80
N ASP A 37 -87.23 -15.22 29.97
CA ASP A 37 -86.96 -16.46 29.23
C ASP A 37 -86.98 -16.31 27.70
N THR A 38 -86.47 -15.20 27.17
CA THR A 38 -86.53 -14.87 25.74
C THR A 38 -85.27 -14.17 25.22
N ILE A 39 -84.66 -14.76 24.19
CA ILE A 39 -83.47 -14.25 23.47
C ILE A 39 -83.71 -12.81 22.95
N PRO A 40 -82.70 -11.92 22.99
CA PRO A 40 -82.79 -10.58 22.40
C PRO A 40 -83.04 -10.57 20.89
N THR A 41 -83.58 -9.45 20.41
CA THR A 41 -83.76 -9.12 18.99
C THR A 41 -82.89 -7.91 18.60
N SER A 42 -82.76 -7.63 17.29
CA SER A 42 -81.85 -6.56 16.83
C SER A 42 -82.32 -5.13 17.09
N SER A 43 -83.51 -4.96 17.67
CA SER A 43 -84.06 -3.68 18.13
C SER A 43 -83.96 -3.48 19.64
N ASP A 44 -83.33 -4.39 20.38
CA ASP A 44 -83.38 -4.41 21.84
C ASP A 44 -82.15 -3.74 22.48
N ASP A 45 -82.36 -3.14 23.65
CA ASP A 45 -81.32 -2.53 24.49
C ASP A 45 -80.81 -3.59 25.46
N ILE A 46 -79.54 -3.95 25.36
CA ILE A 46 -78.94 -5.02 26.16
C ILE A 46 -78.34 -4.45 27.44
N VAL A 47 -78.71 -5.02 28.59
CA VAL A 47 -78.26 -4.57 29.91
C VAL A 47 -77.68 -5.72 30.72
N PHE A 48 -76.48 -5.52 31.23
CA PHE A 48 -75.84 -6.35 32.25
C PHE A 48 -75.68 -5.50 33.51
N ASP A 49 -76.30 -5.90 34.61
CA ASP A 49 -76.33 -5.14 35.86
C ASP A 49 -76.14 -6.05 37.10
N ALA A 50 -76.49 -5.55 38.29
CA ALA A 50 -76.39 -6.32 39.53
C ALA A 50 -77.33 -7.53 39.64
N THR A 51 -78.19 -7.79 38.64
CA THR A 51 -79.06 -8.98 38.57
C THR A 51 -78.25 -10.26 38.45
N SER A 52 -77.10 -10.22 37.76
CA SER A 52 -76.23 -11.39 37.58
C SER A 52 -74.77 -11.01 37.34
N ALA A 53 -73.86 -11.61 38.09
CA ALA A 53 -72.41 -11.47 37.87
C ALA A 53 -71.83 -12.57 36.95
N LYS A 54 -72.69 -13.35 36.29
CA LYS A 54 -72.29 -14.46 35.40
C LYS A 54 -71.75 -13.91 34.08
N ASP A 55 -70.65 -14.49 33.60
CA ASP A 55 -70.09 -14.25 32.27
C ASP A 55 -71.12 -14.59 31.18
N TYR A 56 -70.93 -14.05 29.97
CA TYR A 56 -71.75 -14.38 28.80
C TYR A 56 -70.91 -14.59 27.55
N THR A 57 -71.40 -15.43 26.65
CA THR A 57 -70.88 -15.59 25.29
C THR A 57 -71.92 -15.09 24.29
N TRP A 58 -71.55 -14.11 23.47
CA TRP A 58 -72.34 -13.68 22.33
C TRP A 58 -71.98 -14.54 21.12
N ASP A 59 -72.87 -15.45 20.74
CA ASP A 59 -72.68 -16.43 19.66
C ASP A 59 -73.66 -16.23 18.49
N THR A 60 -73.55 -17.07 17.47
CA THR A 60 -74.36 -17.00 16.24
C THR A 60 -75.82 -17.42 16.39
N GLY A 61 -76.24 -17.88 17.57
CA GLY A 61 -77.66 -18.05 17.92
C GLY A 61 -78.35 -16.74 18.31
N CYS A 62 -77.60 -15.67 18.50
CA CYS A 62 -78.07 -14.32 18.81
C CYS A 62 -78.08 -13.40 17.59
N PRO A 63 -78.81 -12.27 17.62
CA PRO A 63 -78.71 -11.29 16.56
C PRO A 63 -77.29 -10.70 16.51
N LEU A 64 -76.74 -10.60 15.29
CA LEU A 64 -75.42 -10.01 15.04
C LEU A 64 -75.44 -8.46 15.15
N THR A 65 -76.60 -7.89 15.46
CA THR A 65 -76.85 -6.47 15.62
C THR A 65 -77.79 -6.25 16.81
N VAL A 66 -77.56 -5.22 17.64
CA VAL A 66 -78.47 -4.80 18.73
C VAL A 66 -78.66 -3.27 18.72
N ALA A 67 -79.59 -2.74 19.53
CA ALA A 67 -79.80 -1.29 19.63
C ALA A 67 -78.70 -0.61 20.46
N SER A 68 -78.49 -1.06 21.70
CA SER A 68 -77.40 -0.62 22.58
C SER A 68 -76.90 -1.78 23.44
N LEU A 69 -75.72 -1.62 24.06
CA LEU A 69 -75.22 -2.56 25.08
C LEU A 69 -74.60 -1.79 26.25
N THR A 70 -75.08 -2.08 27.47
CA THR A 70 -74.61 -1.46 28.72
C THR A 70 -74.18 -2.53 29.72
N GLN A 71 -72.95 -2.43 30.24
CA GLN A 71 -72.54 -3.07 31.48
C GLN A 71 -72.50 -1.99 32.58
N ASP A 72 -73.46 -2.05 33.49
CA ASP A 72 -73.60 -1.10 34.60
C ASP A 72 -72.57 -1.40 35.72
N MET A 73 -72.36 -0.45 36.65
CA MET A 73 -71.45 -0.63 37.79
C MET A 73 -71.71 -1.90 38.64
N GLY A 74 -72.93 -2.45 38.59
CA GLY A 74 -73.30 -3.67 39.29
C GLY A 74 -72.83 -4.97 38.62
N TYR A 75 -72.44 -4.92 37.35
CA TYR A 75 -71.94 -6.08 36.61
C TYR A 75 -70.43 -6.25 36.81
N THR A 76 -69.98 -7.49 37.02
CA THR A 76 -68.56 -7.83 37.22
C THR A 76 -68.10 -9.03 36.40
N GLY A 77 -68.92 -9.50 35.45
CA GLY A 77 -68.56 -10.61 34.56
C GLY A 77 -67.88 -10.13 33.27
N THR A 78 -67.57 -11.09 32.41
CA THR A 78 -66.88 -10.91 31.14
C THR A 78 -67.78 -11.32 29.98
N GLY A 79 -67.84 -10.48 28.94
CA GLY A 79 -68.56 -10.75 27.68
C GLY A 79 -67.65 -11.28 26.58
N THR A 80 -67.70 -12.57 26.31
CA THR A 80 -66.99 -13.19 25.18
C THR A 80 -67.78 -12.97 23.89
N ILE A 81 -67.33 -12.07 23.02
CA ILE A 81 -67.92 -11.91 21.69
C ILE A 81 -67.25 -12.91 20.74
N ALA A 82 -67.98 -13.91 20.27
CA ALA A 82 -67.45 -15.01 19.47
C ALA A 82 -67.27 -14.64 17.98
N THR A 83 -66.80 -13.42 17.69
CA THR A 83 -66.54 -12.94 16.33
C THR A 83 -65.29 -13.60 15.73
N THR A 84 -65.29 -13.80 14.41
CA THR A 84 -64.33 -14.64 13.68
C THR A 84 -63.57 -13.89 12.58
N TYR A 85 -62.51 -14.52 12.05
CA TYR A 85 -61.87 -14.09 10.79
C TYR A 85 -62.62 -14.58 9.55
N ASP A 86 -63.39 -15.66 9.66
CA ASP A 86 -64.20 -16.20 8.57
C ASP A 86 -65.53 -15.45 8.39
N SER A 87 -66.35 -15.91 7.44
CA SER A 87 -67.67 -15.30 7.17
C SER A 87 -68.79 -15.75 8.13
N THR A 88 -68.49 -16.48 9.21
CA THR A 88 -69.52 -17.07 10.10
C THR A 88 -70.05 -16.06 11.12
N PHE A 89 -69.17 -15.32 11.79
CA PHE A 89 -69.53 -14.16 12.61
C PHE A 89 -68.46 -13.06 12.47
N PRO A 90 -68.31 -12.43 11.29
CA PRO A 90 -67.16 -11.57 11.01
C PRO A 90 -67.13 -10.28 11.85
N ILE A 91 -68.28 -9.81 12.35
CA ILE A 91 -68.41 -8.56 13.11
C ILE A 91 -69.71 -8.52 13.92
N PHE A 92 -69.66 -7.99 15.14
CA PHE A 92 -70.83 -7.64 15.95
C PHE A 92 -71.16 -6.15 15.79
N THR A 93 -72.44 -5.77 15.77
CA THR A 93 -72.86 -4.38 15.55
C THR A 93 -73.78 -3.88 16.66
N ILE A 94 -73.45 -2.72 17.23
CA ILE A 94 -74.29 -2.02 18.19
C ILE A 94 -74.75 -0.73 17.50
N SER A 95 -76.06 -0.54 17.34
CA SER A 95 -76.62 0.54 16.50
C SER A 95 -76.53 1.93 17.14
N GLY A 96 -76.39 1.98 18.46
CA GLY A 96 -76.15 3.17 19.28
C GLY A 96 -74.91 2.98 20.16
N ASN A 97 -75.02 3.28 21.45
CA ASN A 97 -73.88 3.31 22.36
C ASN A 97 -73.48 1.92 22.87
N LEU A 98 -72.17 1.75 23.10
CA LEU A 98 -71.58 0.69 23.93
C LEU A 98 -71.03 1.35 25.21
N THR A 99 -71.60 1.03 26.37
CA THR A 99 -71.20 1.61 27.66
C THR A 99 -70.76 0.51 28.62
N LEU A 100 -69.46 0.42 28.87
CA LEU A 100 -68.88 -0.45 29.88
C LEU A 100 -68.53 0.42 31.09
N THR A 101 -69.17 0.19 32.24
CA THR A 101 -68.91 0.95 33.48
C THR A 101 -68.13 0.13 34.50
N ASN A 102 -68.39 -1.18 34.51
CA ASN A 102 -67.71 -2.23 35.24
C ASN A 102 -67.88 -3.55 34.46
N GLY A 103 -67.08 -4.58 34.74
CA GLY A 103 -67.04 -5.80 33.91
C GLY A 103 -66.29 -5.59 32.59
N GLY A 104 -66.19 -6.65 31.77
CA GLY A 104 -65.32 -6.64 30.59
C GLY A 104 -65.89 -7.24 29.31
N LEU A 105 -65.10 -7.14 28.24
CA LEU A 105 -65.31 -7.79 26.94
C LEU A 105 -64.04 -8.55 26.51
N THR A 106 -64.21 -9.67 25.81
CA THR A 106 -63.12 -10.50 25.28
C THR A 106 -63.56 -11.24 23.99
N HIS A 107 -62.69 -12.05 23.40
CA HIS A 107 -63.06 -13.02 22.36
C HIS A 107 -62.67 -14.44 22.77
N THR A 108 -63.12 -15.44 22.02
CA THR A 108 -62.75 -16.85 22.27
C THR A 108 -61.26 -17.08 22.01
N ASP A 109 -60.62 -17.95 22.80
CA ASP A 109 -59.23 -18.38 22.59
C ASP A 109 -59.03 -19.04 21.21
N ASN A 110 -57.95 -18.66 20.55
CA ASN A 110 -57.57 -19.13 19.22
C ASN A 110 -56.76 -20.42 19.22
N SER A 111 -56.05 -20.73 20.31
CA SER A 111 -55.08 -21.82 20.36
C SER A 111 -54.14 -21.76 19.14
N THR A 112 -54.16 -22.76 18.25
CA THR A 112 -53.12 -22.89 17.20
C THR A 112 -53.34 -22.10 15.90
N ALA A 113 -54.48 -21.41 15.71
CA ALA A 113 -54.83 -20.77 14.43
C ALA A 113 -55.70 -19.51 14.56
N GLU A 114 -55.48 -18.52 13.68
CA GLU A 114 -56.33 -17.32 13.54
C GLU A 114 -57.78 -17.71 13.19
N THR A 115 -58.64 -17.65 14.20
CA THR A 115 -60.03 -18.14 14.18
C THR A 115 -60.99 -17.08 14.71
N TYR A 116 -60.67 -16.50 15.87
CA TYR A 116 -61.46 -15.55 16.65
C TYR A 116 -60.73 -14.24 16.92
N ARG A 117 -61.51 -13.17 17.06
CA ARG A 117 -61.09 -11.80 17.35
C ARG A 117 -62.27 -11.02 17.91
N LEU A 118 -62.04 -9.94 18.65
CA LEU A 118 -63.10 -9.05 19.12
C LEU A 118 -63.32 -7.95 18.06
N ARG A 119 -64.29 -8.10 17.15
CA ARG A 119 -64.59 -7.09 16.11
C ARG A 119 -65.98 -6.50 16.28
N VAL A 120 -66.06 -5.20 16.62
CA VAL A 120 -67.33 -4.53 16.98
C VAL A 120 -67.49 -3.17 16.28
N ASN A 121 -68.63 -2.97 15.62
CA ASN A 121 -69.10 -1.67 15.16
C ASN A 121 -69.99 -1.00 16.21
N VAL A 122 -69.82 0.31 16.44
CA VAL A 122 -70.61 1.11 17.39
C VAL A 122 -71.17 2.36 16.68
N GLY A 123 -72.50 2.41 16.54
CA GLY A 123 -73.27 3.46 15.87
C GLY A 123 -73.48 4.74 16.68
N GLY A 124 -72.95 4.77 17.90
CA GLY A 124 -72.88 5.92 18.79
C GLY A 124 -71.52 5.99 19.49
N ASN A 125 -71.53 6.32 20.78
CA ASN A 125 -70.32 6.43 21.59
C ASN A 125 -69.87 5.09 22.19
N LEU A 126 -68.57 4.94 22.41
CA LEU A 126 -67.94 3.90 23.23
C LEU A 126 -67.45 4.52 24.55
N ILE A 127 -67.88 3.98 25.68
CA ILE A 127 -67.39 4.37 27.01
C ILE A 127 -66.81 3.15 27.71
N ILE A 128 -65.59 3.28 28.24
CA ILE A 128 -64.89 2.25 29.02
C ILE A 128 -64.52 2.86 30.38
N GLY A 129 -65.32 2.60 31.41
CA GLY A 129 -65.15 3.13 32.76
C GLY A 129 -63.96 2.54 33.51
N THR A 130 -63.60 3.15 34.65
CA THR A 130 -62.44 2.75 35.47
C THR A 130 -62.52 1.32 36.04
N GLY A 131 -63.70 0.70 36.06
CA GLY A 131 -63.89 -0.70 36.44
C GLY A 131 -63.86 -1.68 35.27
N SER A 132 -63.72 -1.20 34.03
CA SER A 132 -63.86 -2.01 32.82
C SER A 132 -62.55 -2.29 32.11
N VAL A 133 -62.45 -3.52 31.62
CA VAL A 133 -61.31 -4.01 30.83
C VAL A 133 -61.85 -4.66 29.55
N ILE A 134 -61.38 -4.19 28.40
CA ILE A 134 -61.46 -4.95 27.15
C ILE A 134 -60.19 -5.79 27.09
N ASP A 135 -60.35 -7.09 27.21
CA ASP A 135 -59.28 -8.02 27.57
C ASP A 135 -59.06 -9.07 26.47
N ALA A 136 -57.92 -8.99 25.80
CA ALA A 136 -57.45 -10.01 24.86
C ALA A 136 -56.05 -10.51 25.23
N ASP A 137 -55.67 -10.47 26.52
CA ASP A 137 -54.36 -10.92 26.96
C ASP A 137 -54.19 -12.45 26.78
N ALA A 138 -53.11 -12.85 26.09
CA ALA A 138 -52.71 -14.25 25.84
C ALA A 138 -53.74 -15.19 25.18
N ILE A 139 -54.76 -14.67 24.48
CA ILE A 139 -55.75 -15.45 23.70
C ILE A 139 -55.53 -15.40 22.17
N GLY A 140 -54.31 -15.02 21.77
CA GLY A 140 -53.78 -15.12 20.42
C GLY A 140 -53.25 -16.51 20.10
N TYR A 141 -52.08 -16.59 19.45
CA TYR A 141 -51.51 -17.90 19.12
C TYR A 141 -50.88 -18.61 20.33
N ASP A 142 -51.15 -19.90 20.44
CA ASP A 142 -50.59 -20.85 21.41
C ASP A 142 -49.05 -20.89 21.45
N GLY A 143 -48.50 -21.45 22.54
CA GLY A 143 -47.06 -21.59 22.72
C GLY A 143 -46.33 -22.29 21.56
N GLY A 144 -45.48 -21.55 20.83
CA GLY A 144 -44.79 -22.02 19.63
C GLY A 144 -45.68 -22.10 18.38
N LYS A 145 -46.68 -21.21 18.27
CA LYS A 145 -47.60 -21.04 17.12
C LYS A 145 -47.67 -19.57 16.69
N GLY A 146 -48.08 -19.35 15.45
CA GLY A 146 -48.13 -18.05 14.78
C GLY A 146 -46.97 -17.81 13.81
N PRO A 147 -47.06 -16.80 12.91
CA PRO A 147 -46.03 -16.56 11.89
C PRO A 147 -44.67 -16.17 12.47
N GLY A 148 -44.65 -15.36 13.52
CA GLY A 148 -43.45 -14.94 14.25
C GLY A 148 -43.02 -15.91 15.35
N ALA A 149 -43.46 -17.18 15.31
CA ALA A 149 -43.10 -18.19 16.29
C ALA A 149 -41.74 -18.84 15.98
N PRO A 150 -40.87 -19.08 16.98
CA PRO A 150 -39.47 -19.39 16.72
C PRO A 150 -39.22 -20.85 16.29
N SER A 151 -38.46 -21.01 15.20
CA SER A 151 -38.17 -22.30 14.57
C SER A 151 -36.97 -23.03 15.21
N GLY A 152 -37.26 -23.78 16.28
CA GLY A 152 -36.31 -24.72 16.90
C GLY A 152 -35.39 -24.11 17.96
N GLY A 153 -34.47 -24.93 18.48
CA GLY A 153 -33.49 -24.51 19.48
C GLY A 153 -34.05 -24.22 20.89
N SER A 154 -33.18 -23.69 21.76
CA SER A 154 -33.39 -23.65 23.21
C SER A 154 -34.05 -22.36 23.69
N ARG A 155 -35.38 -22.34 23.86
CA ARG A 155 -36.14 -21.29 24.59
C ARG A 155 -36.18 -19.84 24.01
N PRO A 156 -36.14 -19.60 22.68
CA PRO A 156 -36.41 -18.26 22.13
C PRO A 156 -37.86 -17.76 22.40
N ALA A 157 -38.08 -16.47 22.20
CA ALA A 157 -39.37 -15.78 22.34
C ALA A 157 -40.15 -15.68 21.00
N GLY A 158 -41.38 -15.15 21.05
CA GLY A 158 -42.22 -14.88 19.87
C GLY A 158 -42.22 -13.42 19.42
N SER A 159 -42.56 -13.18 18.15
CA SER A 159 -42.53 -11.87 17.47
C SER A 159 -43.90 -11.50 16.88
N HIS A 160 -44.18 -10.20 16.67
CA HIS A 160 -45.37 -9.74 15.93
C HIS A 160 -45.16 -8.38 15.25
N GLY A 161 -45.29 -7.28 15.99
CA GLY A 161 -44.93 -5.94 15.51
C GLY A 161 -43.44 -5.64 15.72
N GLY A 162 -42.88 -6.14 16.82
CA GLY A 162 -41.44 -6.18 17.10
C GLY A 162 -40.88 -7.60 17.10
N LEU A 163 -39.55 -7.72 17.04
CA LEU A 163 -38.84 -8.99 17.23
C LEU A 163 -38.76 -9.38 18.71
N GLY A 164 -39.14 -10.63 19.02
CA GLY A 164 -38.82 -11.29 20.27
C GLY A 164 -37.36 -11.71 20.30
N ALA A 165 -36.72 -11.57 21.48
CA ALA A 165 -35.29 -11.72 21.59
C ALA A 165 -34.80 -13.19 21.51
N PRO A 166 -33.54 -13.41 21.07
CA PRO A 166 -32.94 -14.75 20.98
C PRO A 166 -32.35 -15.19 22.32
N SER A 167 -32.40 -16.50 22.58
CA SER A 167 -31.90 -17.11 23.82
C SER A 167 -30.40 -17.40 23.84
N THR A 168 -29.76 -17.39 22.67
CA THR A 168 -28.31 -17.58 22.45
C THR A 168 -27.82 -16.59 21.39
N SER A 169 -26.54 -16.63 21.01
CA SER A 169 -25.96 -15.66 20.07
C SER A 169 -26.37 -15.82 18.60
N ILE A 170 -26.79 -17.01 18.15
CA ILE A 170 -27.14 -17.29 16.75
C ILE A 170 -28.33 -18.25 16.67
N LEU A 171 -29.44 -17.82 16.07
CA LEU A 171 -30.52 -18.62 15.45
C LEU A 171 -31.26 -17.75 14.41
N PRO A 172 -31.91 -18.34 13.39
CA PRO A 172 -32.49 -17.59 12.25
C PRO A 172 -33.69 -16.71 12.65
N PRO A 173 -34.04 -15.71 11.81
CA PRO A 173 -35.08 -14.74 12.12
C PRO A 173 -36.46 -15.38 12.25
N SER A 174 -37.15 -15.05 13.35
CA SER A 174 -38.60 -14.79 13.28
C SER A 174 -38.81 -13.50 12.49
N THR A 175 -39.87 -13.39 11.71
CA THR A 175 -40.27 -12.11 11.11
C THR A 175 -41.28 -11.37 11.99
N THR A 176 -41.45 -10.08 11.75
CA THR A 176 -42.69 -9.36 12.10
C THR A 176 -43.75 -9.64 11.01
N TYR A 177 -45.01 -9.28 11.25
CA TYR A 177 -46.14 -9.43 10.32
C TYR A 177 -47.32 -8.56 10.75
N GLY A 178 -48.40 -8.53 9.97
CA GLY A 178 -49.59 -7.70 10.22
C GLY A 178 -49.42 -6.24 9.77
N SER A 179 -50.53 -5.56 9.49
CA SER A 179 -50.53 -4.16 9.05
C SER A 179 -50.24 -3.18 10.19
N ILE A 180 -49.51 -2.10 9.90
CA ILE A 180 -49.27 -0.99 10.83
C ILE A 180 -50.55 -0.15 11.03
N THR A 181 -51.26 0.15 9.94
CA THR A 181 -52.40 1.08 9.93
C THR A 181 -53.74 0.41 10.19
N GLU A 182 -53.86 -0.88 9.88
CA GLU A 182 -55.07 -1.70 10.06
C GLU A 182 -54.73 -3.05 10.74
N PRO A 183 -54.20 -3.05 11.98
CA PRO A 183 -53.75 -4.27 12.64
C PRO A 183 -54.93 -5.19 13.01
N GLU A 184 -55.15 -6.25 12.21
CA GLU A 184 -56.19 -7.26 12.46
C GLU A 184 -55.66 -8.55 13.10
N ASN A 185 -54.34 -8.80 13.16
CA ASN A 185 -53.72 -10.11 13.43
C ASN A 185 -53.47 -10.45 14.92
N LEU A 186 -53.31 -11.73 15.23
CA LEU A 186 -52.94 -12.21 16.57
C LEU A 186 -51.42 -12.19 16.80
N GLY A 187 -50.99 -11.96 18.04
CA GLY A 187 -49.59 -12.09 18.46
C GLY A 187 -49.14 -13.56 18.52
N SER A 188 -47.88 -13.81 18.14
CA SER A 188 -47.31 -15.17 18.11
C SER A 188 -46.87 -15.64 19.50
N GLY A 189 -47.08 -16.92 19.76
CA GLY A 189 -46.72 -17.55 21.02
C GLY A 189 -45.23 -17.81 21.16
N GLY A 190 -44.66 -17.36 22.30
CA GLY A 190 -43.34 -17.79 22.78
C GLY A 190 -43.32 -19.30 23.07
N LYS A 191 -42.15 -19.87 23.39
CA LYS A 191 -41.97 -21.33 23.28
C LYS A 191 -42.95 -22.21 24.11
N ALA A 192 -43.57 -21.66 25.15
CA ALA A 192 -44.60 -22.32 25.95
C ALA A 192 -45.72 -21.35 26.41
N HIS A 193 -45.85 -20.19 25.76
CA HIS A 193 -46.62 -19.04 26.25
C HIS A 193 -47.40 -18.44 25.07
N SER A 194 -48.69 -18.12 25.27
CA SER A 194 -49.56 -17.64 24.19
C SER A 194 -49.44 -16.12 23.99
N GLY A 195 -49.48 -15.68 22.72
CA GLY A 195 -49.42 -14.27 22.35
C GLY A 195 -50.76 -13.54 22.53
N GLY A 196 -50.74 -12.21 22.45
CA GLY A 196 -51.95 -11.39 22.60
C GLY A 196 -52.97 -11.61 21.47
N GLY A 197 -54.25 -11.40 21.78
CA GLY A 197 -55.37 -11.54 20.84
C GLY A 197 -55.51 -10.37 19.86
N ALA A 198 -56.72 -10.16 19.34
CA ALA A 198 -57.02 -9.05 18.44
C ALA A 198 -58.31 -8.31 18.86
N VAL A 199 -58.18 -7.01 19.12
CA VAL A 199 -59.26 -6.11 19.53
C VAL A 199 -59.49 -5.06 18.46
N MET A 200 -60.71 -4.93 17.96
CA MET A 200 -61.02 -4.12 16.79
C MET A 200 -62.36 -3.41 16.96
N PHE A 201 -62.33 -2.08 17.04
CA PHE A 201 -63.51 -1.23 17.18
C PHE A 201 -63.61 -0.20 16.06
N THR A 202 -64.81 -0.07 15.48
CA THR A 202 -65.17 1.04 14.61
C THR A 202 -66.35 1.79 15.25
N VAL A 203 -66.02 2.90 15.88
CA VAL A 203 -66.95 3.79 16.61
C VAL A 203 -67.25 4.99 15.72
N THR A 204 -68.52 5.42 15.68
CA THR A 204 -68.95 6.57 14.85
C THR A 204 -69.22 7.83 15.66
N GLY A 205 -69.37 7.72 16.97
CA GLY A 205 -69.25 8.82 17.93
C GLY A 205 -67.89 8.84 18.62
N SER A 206 -67.84 9.38 19.83
CA SER A 206 -66.61 9.43 20.64
C SER A 206 -66.31 8.10 21.33
N THR A 207 -65.04 7.76 21.43
CA THR A 207 -64.52 6.82 22.43
C THR A 207 -64.04 7.59 23.65
N VAL A 208 -64.41 7.14 24.86
CA VAL A 208 -63.86 7.66 26.13
C VAL A 208 -63.32 6.50 26.95
N VAL A 209 -62.02 6.52 27.25
CA VAL A 209 -61.33 5.44 27.97
C VAL A 209 -60.86 5.94 29.34
N TYR A 210 -61.48 5.45 30.40
CA TYR A 210 -61.03 5.55 31.79
C TYR A 210 -60.48 4.22 32.33
N GLY A 211 -60.83 3.10 31.68
CA GLY A 211 -60.34 1.75 31.98
C GLY A 211 -59.18 1.31 31.09
N THR A 212 -59.14 0.03 30.75
CA THR A 212 -58.07 -0.57 29.93
C THR A 212 -58.63 -1.26 28.68
N VAL A 213 -57.92 -1.10 27.55
CA VAL A 213 -58.03 -1.95 26.36
C VAL A 213 -56.68 -2.63 26.17
N ARG A 214 -56.64 -3.96 26.18
CA ARG A 214 -55.38 -4.71 26.11
C ARG A 214 -55.45 -5.92 25.20
N ALA A 215 -54.36 -6.16 24.48
CA ALA A 215 -54.05 -7.37 23.74
C ALA A 215 -52.59 -7.74 24.00
N ASP A 216 -52.18 -7.78 25.27
CA ASP A 216 -50.79 -8.10 25.63
C ASP A 216 -50.54 -9.61 25.55
N ALA A 217 -49.27 -10.01 25.49
CA ALA A 217 -48.90 -11.34 25.96
C ALA A 217 -49.12 -11.46 27.49
N VAL A 218 -49.10 -12.68 28.02
CA VAL A 218 -48.95 -12.94 29.47
C VAL A 218 -47.55 -13.46 29.74
N ALA A 219 -47.03 -13.22 30.96
CA ALA A 219 -45.78 -13.78 31.47
C ALA A 219 -46.06 -14.97 32.42
N PRO A 220 -46.00 -16.23 31.95
CA PRO A 220 -46.35 -17.39 32.76
C PRO A 220 -45.13 -17.98 33.49
N GLY A 221 -45.37 -18.71 34.58
CA GLY A 221 -44.29 -19.41 35.30
C GLY A 221 -43.70 -20.54 34.45
N GLY A 222 -42.38 -20.56 34.28
CA GLY A 222 -41.69 -21.55 33.46
C GLY A 222 -40.18 -21.35 33.43
N ASP A 223 -39.59 -21.60 32.27
CA ASP A 223 -38.15 -21.43 32.04
C ASP A 223 -37.88 -21.08 30.55
N TRP A 224 -38.85 -20.42 29.91
CA TRP A 224 -39.00 -20.21 28.45
C TRP A 224 -39.02 -18.72 28.08
N GLY A 225 -38.80 -18.40 26.79
CA GLY A 225 -38.95 -17.04 26.25
C GLY A 225 -40.42 -16.61 26.13
N GLY A 226 -40.66 -15.31 26.29
CA GLY A 226 -41.97 -14.67 26.28
C GLY A 226 -42.69 -14.70 24.93
N ALA A 227 -43.98 -14.34 24.94
CA ALA A 227 -44.82 -14.24 23.75
C ALA A 227 -44.98 -12.79 23.28
N ALA A 228 -45.42 -12.60 22.04
CA ALA A 228 -45.59 -11.28 21.45
C ALA A 228 -46.95 -10.65 21.78
N GLY A 229 -46.97 -9.32 21.79
CA GLY A 229 -48.23 -8.56 21.83
C GLY A 229 -49.11 -8.80 20.61
N GLY A 230 -50.42 -8.63 20.77
CA GLY A 230 -51.45 -8.83 19.76
C GLY A 230 -51.71 -7.61 18.89
N SER A 231 -52.97 -7.39 18.54
CA SER A 231 -53.45 -6.20 17.82
C SER A 231 -54.52 -5.43 18.59
N VAL A 232 -54.44 -4.10 18.57
CA VAL A 232 -55.57 -3.21 18.93
C VAL A 232 -55.79 -2.20 17.82
N PHE A 233 -56.96 -2.22 17.18
CA PHE A 233 -57.35 -1.27 16.13
C PHE A 233 -58.61 -0.50 16.57
N LEU A 234 -58.50 0.82 16.72
CA LEU A 234 -59.62 1.70 17.07
C LEU A 234 -59.79 2.78 16.00
N THR A 235 -60.84 2.66 15.20
CA THR A 235 -61.37 3.79 14.44
C THR A 235 -62.47 4.45 15.28
N THR A 236 -62.43 5.77 15.48
CA THR A 236 -63.42 6.51 16.29
C THR A 236 -63.62 7.93 15.80
N GLY A 237 -64.69 8.64 16.18
CA GLY A 237 -64.87 10.06 15.88
C GLY A 237 -63.82 10.91 16.59
N THR A 238 -63.82 10.83 17.92
CA THR A 238 -62.90 11.49 18.86
C THR A 238 -62.45 10.53 19.97
N ILE A 239 -61.29 10.77 20.56
CA ILE A 239 -60.76 10.01 21.70
C ILE A 239 -60.52 10.93 22.91
N ASP A 240 -60.86 10.46 24.11
CA ASP A 240 -60.81 11.20 25.39
C ASP A 240 -60.50 10.23 26.55
N GLY A 241 -59.94 10.75 27.64
CA GLY A 241 -59.78 10.06 28.91
C GLY A 241 -58.34 9.60 29.27
N PRO A 242 -58.10 9.27 30.55
CA PRO A 242 -56.78 8.92 31.11
C PRO A 242 -56.48 7.41 31.07
N GLY A 243 -57.18 6.65 30.23
CA GLY A 243 -57.13 5.19 30.19
C GLY A 243 -55.88 4.62 29.52
N ILE A 244 -55.84 3.29 29.40
CA ILE A 244 -54.67 2.56 28.89
C ILE A 244 -55.07 1.73 27.68
N ILE A 245 -54.32 1.84 26.57
CA ILE A 245 -54.45 1.02 25.37
C ILE A 245 -53.13 0.30 25.13
N THR A 246 -53.10 -1.04 25.11
CA THR A 246 -51.84 -1.80 24.97
C THR A 246 -51.89 -3.02 24.07
N ALA A 247 -50.75 -3.30 23.43
CA ALA A 247 -50.42 -4.58 22.81
C ALA A 247 -48.95 -4.94 23.09
N ASN A 248 -48.56 -5.07 24.36
CA ASN A 248 -47.17 -5.29 24.75
C ASN A 248 -46.75 -6.78 24.65
N GLY A 249 -45.48 -7.00 24.32
CA GLY A 249 -44.79 -8.26 24.61
C GLY A 249 -44.60 -8.46 26.12
N LYS A 250 -44.06 -9.63 26.52
CA LYS A 250 -43.80 -9.94 27.94
C LYS A 250 -42.47 -10.65 28.20
N PRO A 251 -41.97 -10.58 29.46
CA PRO A 251 -40.82 -11.35 29.94
C PRO A 251 -40.82 -12.84 29.59
N GLY A 252 -39.63 -13.38 29.40
CA GLY A 252 -39.37 -14.80 29.56
C GLY A 252 -38.92 -15.13 31.01
N SER A 253 -39.62 -16.04 31.67
CA SER A 253 -39.44 -16.34 33.11
C SER A 253 -38.06 -16.96 33.43
N ASN A 254 -37.36 -16.42 34.44
CA ASN A 254 -35.97 -16.74 34.86
C ASN A 254 -34.88 -16.22 33.90
N ASN A 255 -34.88 -14.91 33.62
CA ASN A 255 -33.95 -14.21 32.73
C ASN A 255 -33.88 -14.89 31.34
N LYS A 256 -35.05 -15.11 30.72
CA LYS A 256 -35.18 -15.63 29.35
C LYS A 256 -35.72 -14.53 28.45
N PRO A 257 -35.56 -14.64 27.13
CA PRO A 257 -35.85 -13.53 26.24
C PRO A 257 -37.30 -13.06 26.30
N GLY A 258 -37.51 -11.75 26.23
CA GLY A 258 -38.84 -11.17 26.09
C GLY A 258 -39.39 -11.34 24.68
N GLY A 259 -40.72 -11.44 24.57
CA GLY A 259 -41.41 -11.38 23.27
C GLY A 259 -41.46 -9.95 22.73
N GLY A 260 -41.58 -9.81 21.41
CA GLY A 260 -41.68 -8.51 20.76
C GLY A 260 -43.02 -7.83 21.01
N GLY A 261 -43.06 -6.51 20.83
CA GLY A 261 -44.31 -5.75 20.86
C GLY A 261 -45.31 -6.17 19.78
N GLY A 262 -46.58 -5.86 20.00
CA GLY A 262 -47.68 -6.06 19.06
C GLY A 262 -47.89 -4.87 18.12
N ARG A 263 -49.13 -4.62 17.73
CA ARG A 263 -49.50 -3.44 16.93
C ARG A 263 -50.71 -2.73 17.51
N VAL A 264 -50.67 -1.41 17.56
CA VAL A 264 -51.81 -0.57 17.94
C VAL A 264 -52.03 0.48 16.86
N ALA A 265 -53.27 0.70 16.42
CA ALA A 265 -53.63 1.79 15.53
C ALA A 265 -54.87 2.51 16.04
N VAL A 266 -54.82 3.85 16.08
CA VAL A 266 -55.96 4.71 16.40
C VAL A 266 -56.16 5.73 15.28
N ILE A 267 -57.37 5.76 14.72
CA ILE A 267 -57.74 6.63 13.60
C ILE A 267 -58.94 7.48 14.03
N LEU A 268 -58.79 8.80 14.00
CA LEU A 268 -59.81 9.78 14.38
C LEU A 268 -60.53 10.31 13.13
N LEU A 269 -61.84 10.11 13.05
CA LEU A 269 -62.68 10.40 11.88
C LEU A 269 -63.27 11.82 11.87
N ASP A 270 -63.43 12.47 13.02
CA ASP A 270 -64.07 13.79 13.06
C ASP A 270 -63.13 14.92 12.62
N GLY A 271 -63.65 15.82 11.79
CA GLY A 271 -62.89 16.93 11.21
C GLY A 271 -62.42 17.93 12.27
N GLY A 272 -61.13 17.89 12.60
CA GLY A 272 -60.53 18.69 13.68
C GLY A 272 -60.37 17.96 15.01
N ALA A 273 -60.59 16.64 15.04
CA ALA A 273 -60.17 15.79 16.15
C ALA A 273 -58.65 15.62 16.17
N ASP A 274 -58.07 15.61 17.36
CA ASP A 274 -56.67 15.26 17.63
C ASP A 274 -56.57 14.44 18.93
N PHE A 275 -55.35 14.05 19.31
CA PHE A 275 -55.08 13.22 20.48
C PHE A 275 -54.92 14.01 21.79
N THR A 276 -55.06 15.35 21.79
CA THR A 276 -54.77 16.18 22.98
C THR A 276 -55.76 16.02 24.14
N ALA A 277 -56.94 15.45 23.88
CA ALA A 277 -57.92 15.10 24.92
C ALA A 277 -57.65 13.73 25.57
N PHE A 278 -56.79 12.89 24.99
CA PHE A 278 -56.43 11.60 25.56
C PHE A 278 -55.21 11.75 26.49
N GLU A 279 -55.48 11.93 27.79
CA GLU A 279 -54.45 11.99 28.86
C GLU A 279 -53.83 10.62 29.20
N GLY A 280 -54.26 9.55 28.50
CA GLY A 280 -53.86 8.17 28.71
C GLY A 280 -52.57 7.74 28.00
N SER A 281 -52.34 6.43 27.91
CA SER A 281 -51.17 5.84 27.22
C SER A 281 -51.56 4.83 26.13
N ILE A 282 -50.82 4.80 25.02
CA ILE A 282 -51.02 3.90 23.87
C ILE A 282 -49.69 3.20 23.57
N ASN A 283 -49.54 1.93 23.99
CA ASN A 283 -48.23 1.28 24.09
C ASN A 283 -48.17 -0.05 23.32
N ALA A 284 -47.03 -0.34 22.70
CA ALA A 284 -46.75 -1.63 22.06
C ALA A 284 -45.34 -2.13 22.43
N TYR A 285 -44.97 -2.05 23.71
CA TYR A 285 -43.58 -2.27 24.16
C TYR A 285 -43.12 -3.72 23.98
N GLY A 286 -41.80 -3.91 23.85
CA GLY A 286 -41.17 -5.21 23.97
C GLY A 286 -41.28 -5.80 25.39
N GLY A 287 -40.95 -7.08 25.52
CA GLY A 287 -40.92 -7.76 26.82
C GLY A 287 -39.62 -7.49 27.59
N ASP A 288 -39.72 -6.82 28.74
CA ASP A 288 -38.67 -6.73 29.75
C ASP A 288 -38.31 -8.14 30.31
N SER A 289 -37.05 -8.54 30.23
CA SER A 289 -36.52 -9.80 30.78
C SER A 289 -35.67 -9.61 32.05
N GLY A 290 -35.52 -8.36 32.51
CA GLY A 290 -34.60 -7.92 33.54
C GLY A 290 -33.13 -7.94 33.08
N SER A 291 -32.86 -7.81 31.77
CA SER A 291 -31.51 -7.86 31.20
C SER A 291 -31.45 -7.40 29.74
N SER A 292 -30.79 -6.26 29.48
CA SER A 292 -30.55 -5.61 28.18
C SER A 292 -29.88 -6.43 27.07
N TYR A 293 -29.61 -7.71 27.30
CA TYR A 293 -29.14 -8.66 26.28
C TYR A 293 -30.25 -9.62 25.80
N LYS A 294 -31.50 -9.40 26.25
CA LYS A 294 -32.62 -10.35 26.14
C LYS A 294 -33.99 -9.68 26.07
N ASP A 295 -34.07 -8.36 26.08
CA ASP A 295 -35.35 -7.65 26.04
C ASP A 295 -35.87 -7.60 24.59
N GLY A 296 -37.19 -7.71 24.43
CA GLY A 296 -37.82 -7.70 23.09
C GLY A 296 -37.79 -6.31 22.46
N ALA A 297 -37.87 -6.24 21.13
CA ALA A 297 -38.04 -4.96 20.42
C ALA A 297 -39.48 -4.45 20.48
N ALA A 298 -39.61 -3.13 20.34
CA ALA A 298 -40.87 -2.43 20.26
C ALA A 298 -41.73 -2.91 19.08
N GLY A 299 -43.04 -2.87 19.28
CA GLY A 299 -44.04 -2.97 18.25
C GLY A 299 -44.23 -1.64 17.52
N THR A 300 -45.41 -1.45 16.94
CA THR A 300 -45.77 -0.20 16.25
C THR A 300 -47.05 0.39 16.82
N VAL A 301 -47.05 1.69 17.11
CA VAL A 301 -48.25 2.48 17.45
C VAL A 301 -48.50 3.49 16.34
N TYR A 302 -49.68 3.45 15.72
CA TYR A 302 -50.09 4.34 14.63
C TYR A 302 -51.20 5.29 15.07
N GLN A 303 -51.06 6.57 14.74
CA GLN A 303 -52.02 7.63 15.07
C GLN A 303 -52.36 8.46 13.82
N GLU A 304 -53.61 8.41 13.37
CA GLU A 304 -54.11 9.20 12.23
C GLU A 304 -55.25 10.12 12.64
N THR A 305 -55.22 11.37 12.15
CA THR A 305 -56.34 12.33 12.26
C THR A 305 -56.99 12.57 10.91
N ALA A 306 -58.28 12.89 10.88
CA ALA A 306 -59.02 13.24 9.65
C ALA A 306 -58.49 14.48 8.90
N ALA A 307 -57.46 15.16 9.41
CA ALA A 307 -56.74 16.23 8.71
C ALA A 307 -55.57 15.72 7.85
N GLN A 308 -55.11 14.48 8.06
CA GLN A 308 -54.06 13.82 7.31
C GLN A 308 -54.64 13.06 6.10
N SER A 309 -53.78 12.70 5.14
CA SER A 309 -54.12 11.68 4.14
C SER A 309 -54.17 10.31 4.80
N SER A 310 -55.05 9.42 4.34
CA SER A 310 -55.09 8.04 4.82
C SER A 310 -53.73 7.34 4.64
N GLY A 311 -53.21 6.72 5.71
CA GLY A 311 -51.85 6.17 5.78
C GLY A 311 -50.76 7.20 6.13
N GLY A 312 -51.06 8.50 6.03
CA GLY A 312 -50.16 9.63 6.36
C GLY A 312 -50.17 10.05 7.84
N GLY A 313 -50.51 9.13 8.74
CA GLY A 313 -50.49 9.30 10.18
C GLY A 313 -49.09 9.54 10.75
N THR A 314 -49.01 9.58 12.08
CA THR A 314 -47.76 9.45 12.82
C THR A 314 -47.53 7.98 13.19
N LEU A 315 -46.37 7.44 12.85
CA LEU A 315 -45.87 6.18 13.38
C LEU A 315 -45.05 6.47 14.63
N ILE A 316 -45.26 5.70 15.70
CA ILE A 316 -44.53 5.80 16.96
C ILE A 316 -43.93 4.43 17.26
N ILE A 317 -42.63 4.42 17.53
CA ILE A 317 -41.86 3.25 17.97
C ILE A 317 -41.19 3.65 19.29
N ASP A 318 -41.61 2.97 20.35
CA ASP A 318 -41.25 3.23 21.74
C ASP A 318 -40.97 1.88 22.40
N ASN A 319 -39.79 1.70 23.00
CA ASN A 319 -39.44 0.47 23.71
C ASN A 319 -39.34 0.63 25.23
N ASN A 320 -39.81 1.73 25.82
CA ASN A 320 -39.90 1.92 27.27
C ASN A 320 -38.54 1.74 27.99
N ASN A 321 -37.44 2.18 27.37
CA ASN A 321 -36.06 2.06 27.86
C ASN A 321 -35.60 0.59 28.01
N LEU A 322 -36.07 -0.26 27.10
CA LEU A 322 -35.65 -1.66 27.00
C LEU A 322 -34.61 -1.81 25.88
N GLN A 323 -33.34 -1.72 26.27
CA GLN A 323 -32.21 -1.95 25.38
C GLN A 323 -32.28 -3.33 24.73
N THR A 324 -32.44 -3.33 23.40
CA THR A 324 -32.44 -4.56 22.62
C THR A 324 -31.03 -5.03 22.35
N LYS A 325 -30.88 -6.33 22.16
CA LYS A 325 -29.62 -6.92 21.70
C LYS A 325 -29.44 -6.68 20.19
N VAL A 326 -28.19 -6.50 19.75
CA VAL A 326 -27.72 -6.71 18.36
C VAL A 326 -28.62 -7.66 17.56
N GLY A 327 -29.24 -7.15 16.49
CA GLY A 327 -30.14 -7.89 15.60
C GLY A 327 -31.58 -8.10 16.12
N VAL A 328 -32.00 -7.43 17.19
CA VAL A 328 -33.38 -7.42 17.71
C VAL A 328 -33.95 -6.01 17.56
N GLN A 329 -34.84 -5.83 16.59
CA GLN A 329 -35.28 -4.54 16.08
C GLN A 329 -36.78 -4.55 15.75
N THR A 330 -37.36 -3.38 15.55
CA THR A 330 -38.71 -3.24 14.98
C THR A 330 -38.61 -3.34 13.45
N LEU A 331 -38.74 -4.57 12.92
CA LEU A 331 -38.84 -4.79 11.47
C LEU A 331 -40.22 -4.35 10.96
N MET A 332 -40.26 -3.70 9.81
CA MET A 332 -41.51 -3.44 9.11
C MET A 332 -42.11 -4.72 8.53
N PRO A 333 -43.44 -4.80 8.33
CA PRO A 333 -44.03 -5.83 7.50
C PRO A 333 -43.68 -5.56 6.01
N SER A 334 -43.41 -6.61 5.25
CA SER A 334 -42.95 -6.56 3.84
C SER A 334 -43.67 -5.51 2.97
N SER A 335 -42.90 -4.73 2.19
CA SER A 335 -43.40 -3.70 1.27
C SER A 335 -44.02 -2.47 1.94
N VAL A 336 -43.44 -1.99 3.05
CA VAL A 336 -43.80 -0.69 3.66
C VAL A 336 -42.94 0.43 3.11
N ASP A 337 -43.60 1.46 2.57
CA ASP A 337 -42.98 2.76 2.29
C ASP A 337 -43.09 3.66 3.53
N LEU A 338 -42.02 3.69 4.33
CA LEU A 338 -41.90 4.54 5.51
C LEU A 338 -42.02 6.03 5.18
N SER A 339 -41.80 6.43 3.91
CA SER A 339 -41.95 7.82 3.48
C SER A 339 -43.40 8.24 3.19
N THR A 340 -44.38 7.33 3.35
CA THR A 340 -45.81 7.68 3.33
C THR A 340 -46.32 8.27 4.65
N PHE A 341 -45.66 7.97 5.78
CA PHE A 341 -46.02 8.53 7.09
C PHE A 341 -45.69 10.03 7.16
N GLY A 342 -46.55 10.83 7.79
CA GLY A 342 -46.31 12.26 7.96
C GLY A 342 -45.19 12.56 8.98
N ASN A 343 -45.04 11.68 9.97
CA ASN A 343 -44.02 11.73 11.00
C ASN A 343 -43.70 10.33 11.53
N ILE A 344 -42.44 10.08 11.88
CA ILE A 344 -42.00 8.88 12.62
C ILE A 344 -41.33 9.33 13.92
N ILE A 345 -41.89 8.92 15.05
CA ILE A 345 -41.34 9.11 16.39
C ILE A 345 -40.59 7.83 16.79
N ILE A 346 -39.35 7.99 17.27
CA ILE A 346 -38.48 6.89 17.73
C ILE A 346 -37.92 7.31 19.08
N GLN A 347 -38.22 6.55 20.14
CA GLN A 347 -37.99 6.99 21.53
C GLN A 347 -37.73 5.82 22.49
N ASN A 348 -37.12 6.10 23.64
CA ASN A 348 -37.00 5.19 24.79
C ASN A 348 -36.41 3.80 24.41
N ASP A 349 -35.16 3.76 23.90
CA ASP A 349 -34.41 2.58 23.40
C ASP A 349 -35.07 1.87 22.19
N ALA A 350 -35.71 2.62 21.29
CA ALA A 350 -36.30 2.07 20.06
C ALA A 350 -35.28 2.00 18.91
N ASN A 351 -35.16 0.82 18.28
CA ASN A 351 -34.39 0.61 17.04
C ASN A 351 -35.32 0.19 15.89
N LEU A 352 -35.52 1.08 14.92
CA LEU A 352 -36.25 0.85 13.67
C LEU A 352 -35.32 0.21 12.64
N SER A 353 -35.72 -0.92 12.06
CA SER A 353 -34.99 -1.51 10.93
C SER A 353 -35.57 -1.04 9.60
N VAL A 354 -34.72 -0.99 8.57
CA VAL A 354 -35.08 -0.84 7.15
C VAL A 354 -34.37 -1.96 6.40
N ASP A 355 -35.12 -2.81 5.70
CA ASP A 355 -34.59 -3.93 4.91
C ASP A 355 -34.90 -3.82 3.40
N SER A 356 -34.52 -4.85 2.63
CA SER A 356 -34.62 -4.84 1.17
C SER A 356 -36.04 -4.77 0.60
N ASP A 357 -37.06 -5.09 1.41
CA ASP A 357 -38.47 -4.99 1.04
C ASP A 357 -39.11 -3.63 1.47
N ASP A 358 -38.38 -2.74 2.13
CA ASP A 358 -38.86 -1.44 2.61
C ASP A 358 -38.52 -0.28 1.65
N THR A 359 -38.99 0.93 1.98
CA THR A 359 -38.58 2.18 1.32
C THR A 359 -38.54 3.33 2.31
N LEU A 360 -37.45 4.10 2.32
CA LEU A 360 -37.26 5.26 3.20
C LEU A 360 -36.57 6.41 2.46
N ALA A 361 -37.37 7.41 2.08
CA ALA A 361 -36.87 8.68 1.57
C ALA A 361 -36.72 9.71 2.71
N PHE A 362 -35.50 9.88 3.23
CA PHE A 362 -35.18 10.82 4.33
C PHE A 362 -35.52 12.29 3.99
N GLY A 363 -35.72 12.62 2.72
CA GLY A 363 -36.15 13.96 2.28
C GLY A 363 -37.67 14.17 2.21
N SER A 364 -38.47 13.13 2.49
CA SER A 364 -39.94 13.12 2.31
C SER A 364 -40.71 12.95 3.61
N VAL A 365 -40.09 12.41 4.67
CA VAL A 365 -40.70 12.10 5.96
C VAL A 365 -40.16 13.00 7.07
N THR A 366 -41.00 13.34 8.06
CA THR A 366 -40.53 13.97 9.30
C THR A 366 -40.02 12.90 10.24
N LEU A 367 -38.79 13.03 10.74
CA LEU A 367 -38.29 12.20 11.85
C LEU A 367 -38.30 13.04 13.13
N SER A 368 -38.87 12.49 14.20
CA SER A 368 -38.97 13.10 15.53
C SER A 368 -38.38 12.18 16.60
N PRO A 369 -37.07 11.96 16.63
CA PRO A 369 -36.41 11.10 17.61
C PRO A 369 -36.17 11.82 18.94
N GLU A 370 -36.09 11.06 20.03
CA GLU A 370 -35.88 11.58 21.39
C GLU A 370 -34.41 11.96 21.66
N GLY A 371 -33.48 11.08 21.29
CA GLY A 371 -32.04 11.28 21.45
C GLY A 371 -31.22 10.15 20.82
N ARG A 372 -29.97 10.42 20.43
CA ARG A 372 -29.10 9.44 19.73
C ARG A 372 -28.84 8.14 20.49
N ASP A 373 -28.94 8.19 21.81
CA ASP A 373 -28.70 7.06 22.71
C ASP A 373 -30.01 6.41 23.19
N GLU A 374 -31.16 6.89 22.67
CA GLU A 374 -32.55 6.45 22.98
C GLU A 374 -33.35 6.11 21.70
N ALA A 375 -32.81 6.44 20.51
CA ALA A 375 -33.46 6.30 19.21
C ALA A 375 -32.45 5.90 18.11
N GLU A 376 -32.68 4.76 17.47
CA GLU A 376 -31.83 4.23 16.41
C GLU A 376 -32.63 3.90 15.13
N ILE A 377 -32.01 4.11 13.98
CA ILE A 377 -32.45 3.60 12.67
C ILE A 377 -31.33 2.73 12.10
N THR A 378 -31.63 1.50 11.72
CA THR A 378 -30.67 0.56 11.13
C THR A 378 -31.01 0.28 9.67
N ILE A 379 -30.13 0.68 8.76
CA ILE A 379 -30.19 0.36 7.34
C ILE A 379 -29.48 -0.98 7.13
N THR A 380 -30.25 -2.05 6.95
CA THR A 380 -29.73 -3.42 6.74
C THR A 380 -29.56 -3.76 5.25
N ASP A 381 -30.32 -3.11 4.37
CA ASP A 381 -30.12 -3.05 2.92
C ASP A 381 -30.40 -1.63 2.44
N THR A 382 -29.79 -1.21 1.33
CA THR A 382 -29.92 0.15 0.78
C THR A 382 -30.92 0.27 -0.37
N THR A 383 -31.54 -0.84 -0.78
CA THR A 383 -32.71 -0.84 -1.66
C THR A 383 -33.83 0.02 -1.06
N GLY A 384 -34.47 0.87 -1.86
CA GLY A 384 -35.54 1.76 -1.41
C GLY A 384 -35.10 2.94 -0.52
N VAL A 385 -33.84 3.00 -0.07
CA VAL A 385 -33.33 4.10 0.77
C VAL A 385 -32.84 5.26 -0.09
N THR A 386 -33.30 6.49 0.19
CA THR A 386 -32.85 7.70 -0.53
C THR A 386 -32.63 8.90 0.41
N PHE A 387 -31.58 9.68 0.11
CA PHE A 387 -31.16 10.84 0.91
C PHE A 387 -31.40 12.16 0.15
N PRO A 388 -31.81 13.24 0.83
CA PRO A 388 -31.90 14.58 0.23
C PRO A 388 -30.51 15.12 -0.17
N SER A 389 -30.47 16.08 -1.11
CA SER A 389 -29.21 16.64 -1.64
C SER A 389 -28.27 17.29 -0.60
N ALA A 390 -28.83 17.70 0.54
CA ALA A 390 -28.09 17.91 1.78
C ALA A 390 -28.86 17.17 2.87
N TYR A 391 -28.17 16.33 3.63
CA TYR A 391 -28.73 15.48 4.67
C TYR A 391 -28.08 15.80 6.02
N THR A 392 -28.92 15.91 7.05
CA THR A 392 -28.50 16.26 8.42
C THR A 392 -28.89 15.13 9.36
N LEU A 393 -27.91 14.53 10.02
CA LEU A 393 -28.09 13.52 11.06
C LEU A 393 -28.06 14.21 12.42
N SER A 394 -29.22 14.27 13.09
CA SER A 394 -29.42 15.02 14.33
C SER A 394 -30.54 14.39 15.16
N GLY A 395 -30.27 14.10 16.44
CA GLY A 395 -31.23 13.54 17.39
C GLY A 395 -31.36 12.01 17.42
N TYR A 396 -30.69 11.27 16.54
CA TYR A 396 -30.75 9.80 16.47
C TYR A 396 -29.40 9.17 16.12
N THR A 397 -29.30 7.86 16.34
CA THR A 397 -28.26 7.02 15.75
C THR A 397 -28.71 6.48 14.40
N LEU A 398 -27.85 6.61 13.38
CA LEU A 398 -27.98 5.88 12.13
C LEU A 398 -26.93 4.76 12.09
N ASN A 399 -27.39 3.51 12.06
CA ASN A 399 -26.55 2.34 11.81
C ASN A 399 -26.60 2.00 10.31
N ILE A 400 -25.43 1.92 9.67
CA ILE A 400 -25.28 1.52 8.27
C ILE A 400 -24.59 0.16 8.24
N ASP A 401 -25.37 -0.89 7.98
CA ASP A 401 -24.89 -2.28 7.91
C ASP A 401 -24.63 -2.76 6.47
N SER A 402 -25.12 -2.01 5.48
CA SER A 402 -24.90 -2.21 4.04
C SER A 402 -24.49 -0.90 3.36
N GLU A 403 -23.68 -0.96 2.30
CA GLU A 403 -22.99 0.22 1.75
C GLU A 403 -23.95 1.31 1.25
N VAL A 404 -23.79 2.53 1.78
CA VAL A 404 -24.46 3.75 1.29
C VAL A 404 -23.53 4.52 0.35
N THR A 405 -23.91 4.61 -0.92
CA THR A 405 -23.29 5.51 -1.91
C THR A 405 -24.25 6.65 -2.26
N THR A 406 -23.82 7.92 -2.15
CA THR A 406 -24.65 9.08 -2.53
C THR A 406 -23.85 10.32 -2.98
N THR A 407 -24.55 11.27 -3.60
CA THR A 407 -24.02 12.57 -4.07
C THR A 407 -24.31 13.73 -3.11
N SER A 408 -25.04 13.48 -2.02
CA SER A 408 -25.43 14.48 -1.05
C SER A 408 -24.25 15.02 -0.23
N ASN A 409 -24.34 16.28 0.22
CA ASN A 409 -23.56 16.73 1.37
C ASN A 409 -24.17 16.17 2.66
N TRP A 410 -23.34 15.70 3.59
CA TRP A 410 -23.77 15.15 4.88
C TRP A 410 -23.24 16.01 6.04
N THR A 411 -24.10 16.30 7.01
CA THR A 411 -23.74 16.96 8.28
C THR A 411 -24.22 16.12 9.45
N ILE A 412 -23.33 15.80 10.39
CA ILE A 412 -23.64 15.13 11.65
C ILE A 412 -23.57 16.18 12.74
N GLU A 413 -24.72 16.58 13.27
CA GLU A 413 -24.85 17.61 14.30
C GLU A 413 -24.46 17.09 15.70
N SER A 414 -24.40 17.98 16.70
CA SER A 414 -24.02 17.68 18.09
C SER A 414 -24.84 16.58 18.80
N THR A 415 -25.97 16.19 18.21
CA THR A 415 -26.91 15.18 18.70
C THR A 415 -27.07 14.01 17.74
N GLY A 416 -26.26 13.90 16.68
CA GLY A 416 -26.27 12.77 15.74
C GLY A 416 -25.12 11.79 15.98
N ARG A 417 -25.38 10.49 15.79
CA ARG A 417 -24.36 9.41 15.83
C ARG A 417 -24.49 8.53 14.59
N LEU A 418 -23.38 8.30 13.89
CA LEU A 418 -23.28 7.38 12.75
C LEU A 418 -22.45 6.15 13.17
N SER A 419 -22.98 4.95 13.00
CA SER A 419 -22.29 3.69 13.32
C SER A 419 -22.66 2.55 12.35
N HIS A 420 -22.34 1.32 12.71
CA HIS A 420 -22.89 0.06 12.21
C HIS A 420 -23.28 -0.81 13.41
N THR A 421 -24.15 -1.79 13.23
CA THR A 421 -24.55 -2.74 14.27
C THR A 421 -23.32 -3.49 14.84
N GLY A 422 -23.26 -3.64 16.17
CA GLY A 422 -22.16 -4.33 16.84
C GLY A 422 -22.00 -5.81 16.48
N ASN A 423 -20.76 -6.28 16.33
CA ASN A 423 -20.46 -7.65 15.90
C ASN A 423 -20.23 -8.61 17.10
N PHE A 424 -20.48 -9.91 16.89
CA PHE A 424 -20.28 -10.93 17.93
C PHE A 424 -18.96 -11.71 17.78
N SER A 425 -19.01 -12.83 17.05
CA SER A 425 -17.86 -13.73 16.82
C SER A 425 -17.51 -13.87 15.33
N SER A 426 -18.04 -12.97 14.51
CA SER A 426 -17.90 -12.95 13.05
C SER A 426 -17.86 -11.50 12.60
N GLU A 427 -17.08 -11.22 11.56
CA GLU A 427 -16.99 -9.90 10.95
C GLU A 427 -18.06 -9.81 9.86
N VAL A 428 -19.15 -9.10 10.17
CA VAL A 428 -20.36 -9.01 9.34
C VAL A 428 -20.66 -7.54 9.02
N PHE A 429 -20.92 -6.73 10.05
CA PHE A 429 -21.33 -5.34 9.92
C PHE A 429 -20.11 -4.40 9.95
N LYS A 430 -20.12 -3.39 9.08
CA LYS A 430 -19.09 -2.34 8.96
C LYS A 430 -19.73 -1.09 8.38
N LEU A 431 -19.31 0.09 8.84
CA LEU A 431 -19.78 1.35 8.29
C LEU A 431 -19.05 1.59 6.96
N PHE A 432 -19.75 1.45 5.85
CA PHE A 432 -19.30 1.84 4.50
C PHE A 432 -20.15 3.02 3.99
N LEU A 433 -19.50 4.18 3.81
CA LEU A 433 -20.14 5.40 3.34
C LEU A 433 -19.30 6.05 2.22
N ASN A 434 -19.87 6.11 1.02
CA ASN A 434 -19.25 6.68 -0.17
C ASN A 434 -19.98 7.96 -0.60
N LEU A 435 -19.36 9.11 -0.34
CA LEU A 435 -19.86 10.45 -0.65
C LEU A 435 -19.04 11.10 -1.76
N THR A 436 -19.71 11.61 -2.78
CA THR A 436 -19.07 12.55 -3.74
C THR A 436 -19.24 14.02 -3.35
N GLY A 437 -20.05 14.31 -2.33
CA GLY A 437 -20.17 15.62 -1.68
C GLY A 437 -19.14 15.82 -0.55
N ASN A 438 -19.44 16.78 0.32
CA ASN A 438 -18.70 17.04 1.56
C ASN A 438 -19.30 16.27 2.75
N LEU A 439 -18.47 15.98 3.75
CA LEU A 439 -18.88 15.43 5.04
C LEU A 439 -18.44 16.38 6.17
N THR A 440 -19.40 16.82 6.99
CA THR A 440 -19.13 17.63 8.18
C THR A 440 -19.54 16.86 9.43
N VAL A 441 -18.64 16.74 10.41
CA VAL A 441 -18.92 16.23 11.75
C VAL A 441 -18.76 17.40 12.70
N ASP A 442 -19.87 17.96 13.19
CA ASP A 442 -19.84 19.13 14.07
C ASP A 442 -19.40 18.78 15.49
N SER A 443 -19.12 19.80 16.30
CA SER A 443 -18.67 19.62 17.68
C SER A 443 -19.73 18.89 18.52
N GLY A 444 -19.41 17.67 18.97
CA GLY A 444 -20.33 16.76 19.67
C GLY A 444 -21.02 15.74 18.76
N GLY A 445 -20.94 15.92 17.43
CA GLY A 445 -21.37 14.93 16.45
C GLY A 445 -20.36 13.79 16.35
N GLU A 446 -20.86 12.59 16.06
CA GLU A 446 -20.08 11.37 16.19
C GLU A 446 -20.20 10.44 14.98
N ILE A 447 -19.07 9.98 14.46
CA ILE A 447 -18.98 8.72 13.69
C ILE A 447 -18.31 7.71 14.62
N ASN A 448 -19.11 6.92 15.33
CA ASN A 448 -18.69 6.22 16.54
C ASN A 448 -19.14 4.76 16.48
N THR A 449 -18.17 3.88 16.19
CA THR A 449 -18.32 2.42 16.19
C THR A 449 -17.56 1.78 17.37
N ASN A 450 -17.66 2.39 18.56
CA ASN A 450 -16.91 1.94 19.74
C ASN A 450 -17.49 0.64 20.32
N ALA A 451 -16.64 -0.36 20.59
CA ALA A 451 -17.03 -1.76 20.92
C ALA A 451 -17.82 -2.55 19.85
N ASP A 452 -18.22 -1.96 18.72
CA ASP A 452 -18.97 -2.63 17.65
C ASP A 452 -18.17 -3.67 16.83
N GLY A 453 -16.91 -3.89 17.18
CA GLY A 453 -16.06 -4.95 16.64
C GLY A 453 -16.37 -6.31 17.26
N TYR A 454 -15.38 -7.20 17.35
CA TYR A 454 -15.62 -8.51 17.95
C TYR A 454 -15.85 -8.37 19.47
N THR A 455 -17.10 -8.54 19.90
CA THR A 455 -17.46 -8.67 21.33
C THR A 455 -17.19 -10.06 21.90
N SER A 456 -16.99 -11.09 21.06
CA SER A 456 -16.66 -12.45 21.48
C SER A 456 -15.66 -13.14 20.53
N GLY A 457 -14.37 -13.02 20.84
CA GLY A 457 -13.29 -13.59 20.03
C GLY A 457 -12.71 -12.61 19.02
N GLY A 458 -12.45 -13.09 17.80
CA GLY A 458 -11.74 -12.38 16.73
C GLY A 458 -10.29 -12.87 16.53
N PRO A 459 -9.61 -12.52 15.42
CA PRO A 459 -8.33 -13.13 15.02
C PRO A 459 -7.16 -12.90 15.99
N GLY A 460 -7.23 -11.82 16.77
CA GLY A 460 -6.25 -11.44 17.79
C GLY A 460 -6.74 -11.61 19.23
N ALA A 461 -7.86 -12.29 19.47
CA ALA A 461 -8.31 -12.59 20.83
C ALA A 461 -7.39 -13.64 21.51
N PRO A 462 -7.21 -13.58 22.84
CA PRO A 462 -6.39 -14.53 23.57
C PRO A 462 -7.07 -15.89 23.72
N TYR A 463 -6.32 -16.98 23.54
CA TYR A 463 -6.80 -18.33 23.84
C TYR A 463 -6.58 -18.70 25.32
N GLY A 464 -7.65 -19.16 25.99
CA GLY A 464 -7.61 -19.76 27.32
C GLY A 464 -8.08 -18.85 28.46
N SER A 465 -7.83 -19.28 29.71
CA SER A 465 -8.28 -18.59 30.93
C SER A 465 -7.35 -17.46 31.39
N ALA A 466 -6.26 -17.20 30.68
CA ALA A 466 -5.35 -16.09 30.94
C ALA A 466 -5.95 -14.79 30.38
N ARG A 467 -6.54 -14.01 31.30
CA ARG A 467 -7.23 -12.72 31.04
C ARG A 467 -6.25 -11.69 30.48
N GLN A 468 -6.14 -11.64 29.16
CA GLN A 468 -5.18 -10.84 28.39
C GLN A 468 -5.93 -9.83 27.52
N GLY A 469 -5.23 -8.80 27.05
CA GLY A 469 -5.79 -7.87 26.07
C GLY A 469 -6.03 -8.52 24.71
N GLY A 470 -7.01 -8.02 23.96
CA GLY A 470 -7.16 -8.34 22.54
C GLY A 470 -6.08 -7.63 21.71
N GLY A 471 -5.74 -8.17 20.53
CA GLY A 471 -4.89 -7.51 19.54
C GLY A 471 -5.64 -7.12 18.27
N HIS A 472 -5.11 -6.12 17.55
CA HIS A 472 -5.52 -5.80 16.17
C HIS A 472 -4.40 -5.10 15.38
N GLY A 473 -4.19 -3.80 15.55
CA GLY A 473 -3.03 -3.11 14.99
C GLY A 473 -1.79 -3.31 15.85
N GLY A 474 -1.97 -3.11 17.16
CA GLY A 474 -1.04 -3.49 18.23
C GLY A 474 -1.42 -4.82 18.87
N LEU A 475 -0.44 -5.47 19.49
CA LEU A 475 -0.66 -6.65 20.33
C LEU A 475 -1.23 -6.23 21.70
N GLY A 476 -2.21 -6.97 22.20
CA GLY A 476 -2.73 -6.80 23.56
C GLY A 476 -1.70 -7.19 24.62
N GLY A 477 -1.73 -6.52 25.76
CA GLY A 477 -0.82 -6.80 26.86
C GLY A 477 -1.06 -8.20 27.47
N SER A 478 -0.07 -8.71 28.20
CA SER A 478 -0.17 -10.02 28.88
C SER A 478 0.30 -9.99 30.33
N SER A 479 -0.44 -10.67 31.20
CA SER A 479 -0.11 -10.85 32.62
C SER A 479 0.94 -11.94 32.88
N THR A 480 1.26 -12.77 31.88
CA THR A 480 2.20 -13.90 31.97
C THR A 480 3.51 -13.62 31.21
N SER A 481 4.47 -14.53 31.32
CA SER A 481 5.70 -14.58 30.50
C SER A 481 5.57 -15.49 29.27
N VAL A 482 4.34 -15.93 28.97
CA VAL A 482 3.99 -16.72 27.79
C VAL A 482 2.92 -15.93 27.05
N LEU A 483 3.25 -15.45 25.85
CA LEU A 483 2.30 -14.79 24.95
C LEU A 483 1.47 -15.85 24.22
N SER A 484 0.32 -16.21 24.79
CA SER A 484 -0.56 -17.20 24.19
C SER A 484 -1.41 -16.59 23.06
N THR A 485 -0.85 -16.55 21.85
CA THR A 485 -1.56 -16.53 20.55
C THR A 485 -2.40 -15.31 20.15
N SER A 486 -2.51 -14.27 20.98
CA SER A 486 -2.96 -12.96 20.47
C SER A 486 -1.99 -12.48 19.37
N ARG A 487 -2.53 -11.84 18.33
CA ARG A 487 -1.83 -11.43 17.11
C ARG A 487 -2.39 -10.10 16.63
N THR A 488 -1.53 -9.31 15.98
CA THR A 488 -2.00 -8.23 15.10
C THR A 488 -2.52 -8.82 13.78
N TYR A 489 -3.33 -8.07 13.03
CA TYR A 489 -3.86 -8.39 11.69
C TYR A 489 -4.38 -7.10 11.03
N GLY A 490 -4.89 -7.19 9.79
CA GLY A 490 -5.40 -6.03 9.03
C GLY A 490 -4.31 -5.17 8.40
N SER A 491 -4.61 -4.55 7.26
CA SER A 491 -3.64 -3.68 6.55
C SER A 491 -3.45 -2.34 7.26
N MET A 492 -2.21 -1.87 7.36
CA MET A 492 -1.89 -0.53 7.90
C MET A 492 -2.14 0.62 6.92
N VAL A 493 -2.23 0.36 5.62
CA VAL A 493 -2.47 1.38 4.57
C VAL A 493 -3.91 1.39 4.05
N ALA A 494 -4.69 0.35 4.35
CA ALA A 494 -6.10 0.20 4.00
C ALA A 494 -6.84 -0.69 5.04
N PRO A 495 -7.00 -0.23 6.29
CA PRO A 495 -7.58 -1.01 7.39
C PRO A 495 -9.10 -1.15 7.24
N ILE A 496 -9.59 -2.39 7.21
CA ILE A 496 -11.03 -2.69 7.03
C ILE A 496 -11.55 -3.77 8.01
N ASN A 497 -10.78 -4.13 9.04
CA ASN A 497 -11.09 -5.24 9.94
C ASN A 497 -11.49 -4.76 11.34
N LEU A 498 -12.35 -5.53 12.00
CA LEU A 498 -12.83 -5.24 13.35
C LEU A 498 -11.74 -5.57 14.39
N GLY A 499 -11.70 -4.81 15.49
CA GLY A 499 -10.85 -5.11 16.65
C GLY A 499 -11.32 -6.35 17.42
N SER A 500 -10.38 -7.08 18.05
CA SER A 500 -10.67 -8.32 18.81
C SER A 500 -11.00 -8.11 20.29
N ASN A 501 -11.77 -9.02 20.85
CA ASN A 501 -12.19 -9.06 22.26
C ASN A 501 -11.03 -9.24 23.26
N GLY A 502 -11.14 -8.60 24.43
CA GLY A 502 -10.19 -8.65 25.55
C GLY A 502 -10.43 -9.73 26.62
N SER A 503 -11.07 -10.85 26.28
CA SER A 503 -11.67 -11.77 27.27
C SER A 503 -12.85 -11.18 28.05
N GLY A 504 -13.53 -10.15 27.51
CA GLY A 504 -14.70 -9.54 28.14
C GLY A 504 -15.04 -8.11 27.72
N HIS A 505 -14.12 -7.39 27.08
CA HIS A 505 -14.34 -6.04 26.53
C HIS A 505 -14.41 -6.10 25.00
N GLY A 506 -15.35 -5.38 24.39
CA GLY A 506 -15.55 -5.36 22.94
C GLY A 506 -14.39 -4.68 22.21
N GLY A 507 -13.94 -5.26 21.09
CA GLY A 507 -13.03 -4.55 20.18
C GLY A 507 -13.75 -3.47 19.38
N GLY A 508 -13.04 -2.46 18.87
CA GLY A 508 -13.65 -1.41 18.07
C GLY A 508 -14.13 -1.88 16.68
N GLY A 509 -15.15 -1.21 16.14
CA GLY A 509 -15.75 -1.50 14.83
C GLY A 509 -14.86 -1.17 13.62
N ALA A 510 -15.48 -0.98 12.45
CA ALA A 510 -14.78 -0.56 11.24
C ALA A 510 -15.52 0.58 10.54
N ILE A 511 -14.82 1.72 10.43
CA ILE A 511 -15.25 2.93 9.74
C ILE A 511 -14.51 3.01 8.41
N ILE A 512 -15.21 2.87 7.28
CA ILE A 512 -14.67 3.05 5.93
C ILE A 512 -15.48 4.15 5.25
N VAL A 513 -14.85 5.31 5.02
CA VAL A 513 -15.53 6.48 4.44
C VAL A 513 -14.73 7.07 3.29
N THR A 514 -15.39 7.20 2.13
CA THR A 514 -14.88 7.93 0.97
C THR A 514 -15.61 9.28 0.88
N VAL A 515 -14.89 10.39 0.74
CA VAL A 515 -15.46 11.75 0.62
C VAL A 515 -14.74 12.50 -0.50
N SER A 516 -15.26 12.52 -1.73
CA SER A 516 -14.56 13.19 -2.84
C SER A 516 -14.41 14.71 -2.64
N GLY A 517 -15.26 15.32 -1.80
CA GLY A 517 -15.11 16.69 -1.33
C GLY A 517 -14.23 16.84 -0.08
N VAL A 518 -14.63 17.75 0.80
CA VAL A 518 -13.93 18.03 2.07
C VAL A 518 -14.53 17.21 3.21
N LEU A 519 -13.68 16.56 4.01
CA LEU A 519 -14.02 16.08 5.34
C LEU A 519 -13.68 17.16 6.38
N THR A 520 -14.70 17.77 6.98
CA THR A 520 -14.54 18.70 8.11
C THR A 520 -14.91 17.99 9.41
N ASN A 521 -13.92 17.61 10.22
CA ASN A 521 -14.14 16.95 11.51
C ASN A 521 -13.86 17.92 12.67
N ASN A 522 -14.91 18.36 13.36
CA ASN A 522 -14.88 19.12 14.60
C ASN A 522 -15.44 18.33 15.81
N GLY A 523 -16.03 17.17 15.56
CA GLY A 523 -16.54 16.22 16.56
C GLY A 523 -15.58 15.04 16.78
N ALA A 524 -16.10 13.82 16.74
CA ALA A 524 -15.32 12.60 16.90
C ALA A 524 -15.59 11.56 15.80
N ILE A 525 -14.52 10.91 15.33
CA ILE A 525 -14.54 9.71 14.49
C ILE A 525 -13.80 8.62 15.26
N SER A 526 -14.50 7.65 15.83
CA SER A 526 -13.92 6.71 16.79
C SER A 526 -14.31 5.25 16.54
N ALA A 527 -13.30 4.38 16.46
CA ALA A 527 -13.42 2.93 16.46
C ALA A 527 -12.59 2.33 17.61
N ASN A 528 -12.81 2.83 18.82
CA ASN A 528 -12.13 2.39 20.05
C ASN A 528 -12.76 1.10 20.58
N ALA A 529 -12.02 0.39 21.43
CA ALA A 529 -12.61 -0.65 22.29
C ALA A 529 -13.35 -0.04 23.50
N ALA A 530 -14.47 -0.65 23.91
CA ALA A 530 -15.33 -0.19 25.01
C ALA A 530 -16.06 -1.38 25.71
N ASP A 531 -17.21 -1.10 26.35
CA ASP A 531 -18.02 -1.98 27.24
C ASP A 531 -17.47 -2.07 28.70
N PRO A 532 -18.26 -2.30 29.78
CA PRO A 532 -17.75 -2.27 31.16
C PRO A 532 -17.69 -3.65 31.85
N ALA A 533 -16.60 -4.41 31.66
CA ALA A 533 -16.48 -5.77 32.19
C ALA A 533 -15.53 -5.92 33.41
N ILE A 534 -16.08 -6.40 34.53
CA ILE A 534 -15.34 -6.61 35.79
C ILE A 534 -14.21 -7.67 35.70
N ASP A 535 -13.01 -7.29 36.13
CA ASP A 535 -11.80 -8.13 36.21
C ASP A 535 -11.26 -8.69 34.87
N GLN A 536 -11.65 -8.16 33.70
CA GLN A 536 -11.17 -8.61 32.38
C GLN A 536 -10.13 -7.67 31.74
N GLY A 537 -9.41 -8.17 30.72
CA GLY A 537 -8.43 -7.42 29.93
C GLY A 537 -9.09 -6.58 28.82
N GLY A 538 -8.39 -5.56 28.32
CA GLY A 538 -8.96 -4.61 27.37
C GLY A 538 -9.19 -5.16 25.96
N GLY A 539 -10.25 -4.70 25.28
CA GLY A 539 -10.48 -4.98 23.86
C GLY A 539 -9.53 -4.18 22.97
N ALA A 540 -9.32 -4.63 21.73
CA ALA A 540 -8.44 -3.95 20.77
C ALA A 540 -9.17 -2.88 19.97
N GLY A 541 -8.47 -1.79 19.62
CA GLY A 541 -9.00 -0.78 18.70
C GLY A 541 -9.33 -1.36 17.32
N GLY A 542 -10.30 -0.75 16.64
CA GLY A 542 -10.85 -1.18 15.35
C GLY A 542 -10.10 -0.66 14.13
N SER A 543 -10.82 -0.44 13.04
CA SER A 543 -10.31 0.19 11.80
C SER A 543 -10.97 1.54 11.53
N ILE A 544 -10.17 2.52 11.11
CA ILE A 544 -10.65 3.75 10.47
C ILE A 544 -9.89 3.93 9.15
N PHE A 545 -10.59 3.94 8.02
CA PHE A 545 -10.03 4.19 6.71
C PHE A 545 -10.80 5.32 6.02
N LEU A 546 -10.11 6.45 5.82
CA LEU A 546 -10.65 7.67 5.24
C LEU A 546 -9.92 7.94 3.91
N THR A 547 -10.66 7.98 2.81
CA THR A 547 -10.15 8.43 1.50
C THR A 547 -10.91 9.68 1.12
N VAL A 548 -10.27 10.85 1.19
CA VAL A 548 -10.96 12.15 1.14
C VAL A 548 -10.30 13.10 0.15
N GLY A 549 -11.05 14.05 -0.41
CA GLY A 549 -10.48 15.11 -1.24
C GLY A 549 -9.49 15.94 -0.45
N SER A 550 -9.97 16.58 0.62
CA SER A 550 -9.13 17.22 1.65
C SER A 550 -9.72 17.07 3.06
N ILE A 551 -8.93 17.37 4.08
CA ILE A 551 -9.30 17.20 5.50
C ILE A 551 -9.08 18.49 6.30
N ALA A 552 -10.08 18.87 7.10
CA ALA A 552 -10.07 20.09 7.91
C ALA A 552 -10.66 19.87 9.32
N GLY A 553 -10.27 20.73 10.26
CA GLY A 553 -10.91 20.84 11.58
C GLY A 553 -10.04 20.45 12.78
N THR A 554 -10.69 20.32 13.94
CA THR A 554 -10.05 20.16 15.25
C THR A 554 -10.53 18.95 16.05
N GLY A 555 -11.37 18.09 15.47
CA GLY A 555 -11.95 16.92 16.14
C GLY A 555 -10.95 15.81 16.45
N SER A 556 -11.44 14.67 16.93
CA SER A 556 -10.60 13.48 17.18
C SER A 556 -10.85 12.38 16.15
N ILE A 557 -9.78 11.69 15.73
CA ILE A 557 -9.85 10.43 14.97
C ILE A 557 -9.11 9.37 15.79
N THR A 558 -9.82 8.37 16.33
CA THR A 558 -9.25 7.46 17.35
C THR A 558 -9.59 6.00 17.09
N ALA A 559 -8.60 5.12 17.10
CA ALA A 559 -8.78 3.67 17.05
C ALA A 559 -8.03 3.01 18.22
N ASP A 560 -8.36 3.40 19.44
CA ASP A 560 -7.57 3.11 20.64
C ASP A 560 -8.03 1.82 21.34
N GLY A 561 -7.07 1.08 21.91
CA GLY A 561 -7.30 -0.12 22.72
C GLY A 561 -7.76 0.24 24.14
N MET A 562 -8.62 -0.59 24.72
CA MET A 562 -9.22 -0.28 26.03
C MET A 562 -8.27 -0.59 27.20
N GLN A 563 -8.39 0.19 28.27
CA GLN A 563 -7.73 -0.07 29.55
C GLN A 563 -8.10 -1.45 30.14
N GLY A 564 -7.13 -2.13 30.75
CA GLY A 564 -7.35 -3.38 31.47
C GLY A 564 -7.86 -3.13 32.90
N SER A 565 -9.08 -3.58 33.21
CA SER A 565 -9.67 -3.44 34.55
C SER A 565 -8.84 -4.15 35.64
N ASN A 566 -8.83 -3.64 36.88
CA ASN A 566 -8.25 -4.30 38.06
C ASN A 566 -6.86 -4.96 37.82
N ALA A 567 -5.89 -4.20 37.30
CA ALA A 567 -4.53 -4.67 36.98
C ALA A 567 -4.48 -5.86 35.98
N LYS A 568 -5.49 -6.02 35.12
CA LYS A 568 -5.40 -6.82 33.89
C LYS A 568 -4.69 -6.02 32.79
N PRO A 569 -4.21 -6.68 31.73
CA PRO A 569 -3.55 -5.99 30.62
C PRO A 569 -4.53 -5.18 29.77
N GLY A 570 -4.06 -4.08 29.17
CA GLY A 570 -4.81 -3.33 28.17
C GLY A 570 -4.83 -4.01 26.80
N GLY A 571 -5.82 -3.66 25.97
CA GLY A 571 -5.91 -4.12 24.58
C GLY A 571 -4.94 -3.38 23.66
N GLY A 572 -4.59 -3.98 22.53
CA GLY A 572 -3.74 -3.34 21.53
C GLY A 572 -4.48 -2.24 20.75
N GLY A 573 -3.75 -1.26 20.25
CA GLY A 573 -4.31 -0.23 19.36
C GLY A 573 -4.84 -0.81 18.05
N GLY A 574 -5.73 -0.07 17.39
CA GLY A 574 -6.33 -0.41 16.11
C GLY A 574 -5.50 0.08 14.92
N ARG A 575 -6.17 0.46 13.84
CA ARG A 575 -5.51 1.00 12.64
C ARG A 575 -6.28 2.18 12.08
N VAL A 576 -5.56 3.28 11.83
CA VAL A 576 -6.08 4.46 11.14
C VAL A 576 -5.30 4.64 9.85
N ALA A 577 -5.98 4.90 8.74
CA ALA A 577 -5.37 5.36 7.49
C ALA A 577 -6.16 6.52 6.92
N ILE A 578 -5.46 7.59 6.52
CA ILE A 578 -6.05 8.75 5.86
C ILE A 578 -5.27 9.04 4.57
N ILE A 579 -5.99 9.09 3.45
CA ILE A 579 -5.45 9.37 2.12
C ILE A 579 -6.14 10.62 1.57
N LEU A 580 -5.36 11.58 1.07
CA LEU A 580 -5.84 12.81 0.43
C LEU A 580 -5.74 12.69 -1.09
N GLU A 581 -6.85 12.95 -1.80
CA GLU A 581 -6.97 12.73 -3.26
C GLU A 581 -7.12 14.02 -4.09
N SER A 582 -7.34 15.19 -3.49
CA SER A 582 -7.36 16.46 -4.24
C SER A 582 -5.96 17.06 -4.43
N THR A 583 -5.76 17.72 -5.58
CA THR A 583 -4.45 18.24 -6.00
C THR A 583 -3.82 19.19 -4.99
N ASP A 584 -2.54 18.97 -4.70
CA ASP A 584 -1.69 19.74 -3.80
C ASP A 584 -2.10 19.78 -2.31
N GLU A 585 -3.09 18.95 -1.91
CA GLU A 585 -3.57 18.89 -0.52
C GLU A 585 -2.65 18.12 0.43
N ASP A 586 -2.54 18.62 1.66
CA ASP A 586 -1.77 18.05 2.77
C ASP A 586 -2.58 18.08 4.09
N PHE A 587 -1.94 17.70 5.19
CA PHE A 587 -2.60 17.65 6.52
C PHE A 587 -2.62 18.99 7.26
N SER A 588 -2.17 20.10 6.66
CA SER A 588 -2.08 21.41 7.35
C SER A 588 -3.44 22.01 7.72
N GLY A 589 -4.52 21.63 7.02
CA GLY A 589 -5.90 22.01 7.36
C GLY A 589 -6.47 21.33 8.61
N TYR A 590 -5.84 20.25 9.09
CA TYR A 590 -6.34 19.43 10.20
C TYR A 590 -5.39 19.45 11.40
N SER A 591 -5.88 19.98 12.52
CA SER A 591 -5.13 20.08 13.79
C SER A 591 -5.66 19.15 14.88
N GLY A 592 -6.59 18.26 14.55
CA GLY A 592 -7.17 17.29 15.46
C GLY A 592 -6.20 16.16 15.83
N SER A 593 -6.49 15.45 16.93
CA SER A 593 -5.71 14.28 17.34
C SER A 593 -6.01 13.08 16.43
N ILE A 594 -4.98 12.32 16.06
CA ILE A 594 -5.11 11.04 15.34
C ILE A 594 -4.39 9.98 16.15
N THR A 595 -5.13 9.04 16.74
CA THR A 595 -4.60 8.05 17.69
C THR A 595 -4.96 6.61 17.30
N ALA A 596 -4.05 5.70 17.65
CA ALA A 596 -4.27 4.26 17.66
C ALA A 596 -3.48 3.67 18.85
N TYR A 597 -3.66 4.24 20.03
CA TYR A 597 -2.92 3.88 21.24
C TYR A 597 -3.32 2.49 21.76
N GLY A 598 -2.39 1.84 22.47
CA GLY A 598 -2.73 0.69 23.29
C GLY A 598 -3.45 1.12 24.57
N GLY A 599 -4.13 0.19 25.21
CA GLY A 599 -4.77 0.41 26.49
C GLY A 599 -3.77 0.44 27.64
N ASP A 600 -3.96 1.39 28.55
CA ASP A 600 -3.31 1.45 29.86
C ASP A 600 -3.69 0.22 30.71
N SER A 601 -2.70 -0.36 31.39
CA SER A 601 -2.94 -1.26 32.51
C SER A 601 -2.50 -0.57 33.78
N THR A 602 -3.37 -0.54 34.80
CA THR A 602 -3.11 0.20 36.05
C THR A 602 -2.07 -0.49 36.97
N SER A 603 -1.13 -1.24 36.40
CA SER A 603 -0.06 -1.99 37.05
C SER A 603 1.10 -2.19 36.07
N SER A 604 2.32 -1.90 36.51
CA SER A 604 3.55 -1.97 35.69
C SER A 604 3.64 -3.18 34.74
N GLU A 605 4.08 -2.91 33.50
CA GLU A 605 4.50 -3.88 32.47
C GLU A 605 3.38 -4.74 31.85
N ARG A 606 2.18 -4.19 31.60
CA ARG A 606 1.07 -4.93 30.95
C ARG A 606 0.24 -4.10 29.96
N ASP A 607 0.76 -2.97 29.51
CA ASP A 607 0.04 -2.10 28.58
C ASP A 607 -0.05 -2.74 27.18
N GLY A 608 -1.06 -2.36 26.42
CA GLY A 608 -1.16 -2.75 25.01
C GLY A 608 -0.11 -2.02 24.16
N ALA A 609 0.37 -2.68 23.10
CA ALA A 609 1.13 -1.98 22.06
C ALA A 609 0.23 -1.00 21.30
N ALA A 610 0.83 0.07 20.80
CA ALA A 610 0.20 0.94 19.81
C ALA A 610 -0.18 0.18 18.54
N GLY A 611 -1.13 0.73 17.80
CA GLY A 611 -1.50 0.38 16.45
C GLY A 611 -0.68 1.15 15.41
N THR A 612 -1.27 1.35 14.23
CA THR A 612 -0.65 2.09 13.12
C THR A 612 -1.54 3.24 12.66
N VAL A 613 -0.97 4.44 12.56
CA VAL A 613 -1.59 5.60 11.90
C VAL A 613 -0.86 5.86 10.58
N TYR A 614 -1.52 5.68 9.45
CA TYR A 614 -1.01 5.99 8.11
C TYR A 614 -1.59 7.31 7.59
N LYS A 615 -0.76 8.15 6.99
CA LYS A 615 -1.15 9.42 6.38
C LYS A 615 -0.47 9.60 5.03
N GLN A 616 -1.25 9.76 3.96
CA GLN A 616 -0.76 10.05 2.62
C GLN A 616 -1.34 11.39 2.13
N ALA A 617 -0.47 12.37 1.89
CA ALA A 617 -0.81 13.62 1.23
C ALA A 617 -0.77 13.45 -0.31
N TYR A 618 -1.42 14.35 -1.06
CA TYR A 618 -1.58 14.20 -2.52
C TYR A 618 -0.24 14.14 -3.27
N ALA A 619 0.76 14.90 -2.82
CA ALA A 619 2.08 14.95 -3.46
C ALA A 619 2.89 13.65 -3.34
N GLN A 620 2.46 12.71 -2.47
CA GLN A 620 3.09 11.40 -2.32
C GLN A 620 2.48 10.41 -3.31
N GLN A 621 3.29 9.51 -3.87
CA GLN A 621 2.76 8.46 -4.74
C GLN A 621 1.77 7.53 -3.99
N PRO A 622 0.88 6.82 -4.69
CA PRO A 622 -0.03 5.87 -4.06
C PRO A 622 0.74 4.79 -3.30
N SER A 623 0.43 4.64 -2.01
CA SER A 623 1.20 3.83 -1.05
C SER A 623 2.57 4.40 -0.63
N SER A 624 2.79 5.71 -0.75
CA SER A 624 4.03 6.39 -0.30
C SER A 624 3.81 7.40 0.83
N GLY A 625 2.75 7.22 1.63
CA GLY A 625 2.47 7.99 2.83
C GLY A 625 3.36 7.60 4.04
N SER A 626 3.27 8.38 5.11
CA SER A 626 4.02 8.15 6.35
C SER A 626 3.23 7.26 7.33
N VAL A 627 3.91 6.29 7.94
CA VAL A 627 3.40 5.48 9.04
C VAL A 627 3.91 6.02 10.37
N ILE A 628 3.00 6.23 11.31
CA ILE A 628 3.30 6.62 12.68
C ILE A 628 2.87 5.47 13.62
N VAL A 629 3.81 5.04 14.46
CA VAL A 629 3.54 4.15 15.60
C VAL A 629 3.92 4.93 16.87
N SER A 630 2.89 5.42 17.55
CA SER A 630 3.00 6.21 18.77
C SER A 630 2.06 5.61 19.81
N ASN A 631 2.51 5.49 21.06
CA ASN A 631 1.65 5.14 22.19
C ASN A 631 1.50 6.34 23.14
N PHE A 632 0.75 6.18 24.22
CA PHE A 632 0.67 7.20 25.26
C PHE A 632 1.99 7.33 26.03
N ALA A 633 2.33 8.55 26.48
CA ALA A 633 3.67 8.87 27.00
C ALA A 633 4.08 8.13 28.28
N THR A 634 3.12 7.57 29.04
CA THR A 634 3.37 6.77 30.26
C THR A 634 3.32 5.25 30.01
N ALA A 635 3.18 4.80 28.76
CA ALA A 635 3.02 3.38 28.43
C ALA A 635 4.21 2.52 28.88
N THR A 636 3.94 1.54 29.73
CA THR A 636 4.88 0.55 30.26
C THR A 636 4.63 -0.79 29.57
N ILE A 637 5.17 -0.92 28.35
CA ILE A 637 4.97 -2.08 27.47
C ILE A 637 6.06 -3.12 27.73
N LYS A 638 5.73 -4.42 27.65
CA LYS A 638 6.73 -5.50 27.63
C LYS A 638 7.45 -5.56 26.27
N PRO A 639 8.74 -5.92 26.20
CA PRO A 639 9.48 -6.02 24.93
C PRO A 639 8.80 -6.90 23.87
N ASP A 640 8.10 -7.96 24.29
CA ASP A 640 7.42 -8.90 23.40
C ASP A 640 6.01 -8.43 22.96
N VAL A 641 5.47 -7.35 23.54
CA VAL A 641 4.15 -6.78 23.21
C VAL A 641 4.35 -5.68 22.17
N ILE A 642 4.07 -6.00 20.90
CA ILE A 642 4.63 -5.29 19.74
C ILE A 642 3.55 -4.95 18.70
N THR A 643 3.69 -3.82 18.02
CA THR A 643 2.99 -3.49 16.75
C THR A 643 3.65 -4.26 15.60
N ILE A 644 3.08 -5.38 15.15
CA ILE A 644 3.61 -6.14 14.01
C ILE A 644 2.92 -5.72 12.72
N MET A 645 3.72 -5.52 11.65
CA MET A 645 3.29 -5.31 10.27
C MET A 645 2.59 -6.54 9.68
N HIS A 646 1.41 -6.89 10.17
CA HIS A 646 0.64 -8.01 9.64
C HIS A 646 -0.09 -7.61 8.36
N LEU A 647 0.54 -7.90 7.22
CA LEU A 647 -0.19 -8.46 6.09
C LEU A 647 0.00 -10.00 6.12
N VAL A 648 -0.79 -10.76 5.38
CA VAL A 648 -0.77 -12.24 5.50
C VAL A 648 0.56 -12.79 4.98
N THR A 649 1.22 -13.65 5.77
CA THR A 649 2.57 -14.23 5.56
C THR A 649 3.05 -14.28 4.11
N GLY A 650 4.14 -13.57 3.81
CA GLY A 650 4.71 -13.48 2.46
C GLY A 650 4.24 -12.25 1.68
N THR A 651 4.05 -11.12 2.36
CA THR A 651 3.52 -9.87 1.80
C THR A 651 4.49 -8.71 1.97
N SER A 652 4.48 -7.81 0.98
CA SER A 652 5.21 -6.55 0.99
C SER A 652 4.31 -5.37 1.32
N ALA A 653 4.82 -4.44 2.13
CA ALA A 653 4.29 -3.10 2.28
C ALA A 653 5.30 -2.09 1.73
N THR A 654 4.85 -1.23 0.83
CA THR A 654 5.56 -0.01 0.44
C THR A 654 4.91 1.16 1.17
N ILE A 655 5.74 2.06 1.71
CA ILE A 655 5.36 3.33 2.38
C ILE A 655 6.48 4.36 2.15
N GLY A 656 6.21 5.64 2.39
CA GLY A 656 7.20 6.71 2.20
C GLY A 656 7.97 7.11 3.44
N SER A 657 7.54 6.74 4.66
CA SER A 657 8.31 7.01 5.90
C SER A 657 7.80 6.19 7.09
N VAL A 658 8.66 5.97 8.08
CA VAL A 658 8.28 5.49 9.41
C VAL A 658 8.72 6.48 10.48
N LEU A 659 7.78 6.84 11.35
CA LEU A 659 8.01 7.56 12.59
C LEU A 659 7.58 6.68 13.78
N LEU A 660 8.52 6.34 14.65
CA LEU A 660 8.22 5.78 15.97
C LEU A 660 8.33 6.90 17.00
N ASP A 661 7.29 7.10 17.81
CA ASP A 661 7.25 8.10 18.89
C ASP A 661 6.70 7.49 20.19
N SER A 662 6.93 8.15 21.33
CA SER A 662 6.20 7.96 22.60
C SER A 662 5.94 6.49 22.98
N ASN A 663 7.03 5.77 23.28
CA ASN A 663 7.04 4.35 23.63
C ASN A 663 6.50 3.38 22.56
N GLY A 664 6.39 3.80 21.29
CA GLY A 664 6.04 2.91 20.17
C GLY A 664 7.05 1.77 19.97
N ILE A 665 6.55 0.55 19.75
CA ILE A 665 7.36 -0.65 19.49
C ILE A 665 6.86 -1.30 18.21
N PHE A 666 7.61 -1.18 17.11
CA PHE A 666 7.22 -1.66 15.78
C PHE A 666 8.12 -2.81 15.30
N ARG A 667 7.53 -3.80 14.61
CA ARG A 667 8.25 -4.95 14.05
C ARG A 667 7.86 -5.27 12.61
N VAL A 668 8.90 -5.40 11.78
CA VAL A 668 8.85 -6.13 10.51
C VAL A 668 8.92 -7.62 10.86
N GLY A 669 7.85 -8.38 10.64
CA GLY A 669 7.78 -9.79 11.04
C GLY A 669 8.56 -10.71 10.09
N SER A 670 8.71 -11.97 10.50
CA SER A 670 9.49 -12.94 9.71
C SER A 670 8.72 -13.43 8.50
N GLY A 671 9.27 -13.18 7.31
CA GLY A 671 8.59 -13.38 6.03
C GLY A 671 7.87 -12.13 5.48
N ASP A 672 7.90 -11.00 6.21
CA ASP A 672 7.34 -9.73 5.76
C ASP A 672 8.42 -8.85 5.11
N ILE A 673 8.03 -8.02 4.14
CA ILE A 673 8.92 -7.06 3.48
C ILE A 673 8.40 -5.64 3.68
N LEU A 674 9.16 -4.79 4.37
CA LEU A 674 8.90 -3.36 4.47
C LEU A 674 9.82 -2.61 3.53
N THR A 675 9.26 -1.87 2.57
CA THR A 675 9.99 -0.99 1.66
C THR A 675 9.66 0.45 1.99
N LEU A 676 10.69 1.24 2.29
CA LEU A 676 10.59 2.70 2.38
C LEU A 676 11.05 3.28 1.03
N SER A 677 10.18 3.98 0.31
CA SER A 677 10.46 4.48 -1.06
C SER A 677 9.94 5.89 -1.33
N ASP A 678 10.36 6.45 -2.47
CA ASP A 678 10.03 7.79 -2.97
C ASP A 678 10.83 8.93 -2.30
N ALA A 679 10.84 10.10 -2.96
CA ALA A 679 11.67 11.24 -2.59
C ALA A 679 11.29 11.80 -1.21
N GLY A 680 12.30 12.12 -0.39
CA GLY A 680 12.10 12.59 0.98
C GLY A 680 11.81 11.49 2.00
N THR A 681 12.09 10.23 1.69
CA THR A 681 11.91 9.10 2.63
C THR A 681 12.68 9.27 3.94
N THR A 682 12.02 8.93 5.06
CA THR A 682 12.61 8.98 6.41
C THR A 682 12.34 7.73 7.25
N LEU A 683 13.26 7.45 8.17
CA LEU A 683 13.10 6.48 9.25
C LEU A 683 13.54 7.15 10.56
N ASP A 684 12.57 7.60 11.37
CA ASP A 684 12.79 8.27 12.66
C ASP A 684 12.38 7.34 13.81
N VAL A 685 13.38 6.78 14.50
CA VAL A 685 13.20 5.93 15.69
C VAL A 685 13.59 6.75 16.92
N ARG A 686 12.60 7.38 17.56
CA ARG A 686 12.81 8.33 18.65
C ARG A 686 13.21 7.67 19.97
N SER A 687 13.84 8.42 20.86
CA SER A 687 14.23 7.91 22.18
C SER A 687 13.04 7.36 22.97
N GLY A 688 13.22 6.22 23.62
CA GLY A 688 12.15 5.45 24.27
C GLY A 688 11.36 4.51 23.34
N THR A 689 11.54 4.58 22.02
CA THR A 689 10.87 3.70 21.04
C THR A 689 11.77 2.55 20.60
N THR A 690 11.20 1.54 19.93
CA THR A 690 11.94 0.36 19.47
C THR A 690 11.50 -0.11 18.08
N LEU A 691 12.46 -0.30 17.17
CA LEU A 691 12.29 -0.98 15.88
C LEU A 691 12.95 -2.36 15.91
N LEU A 692 12.16 -3.40 15.65
CA LEU A 692 12.62 -4.78 15.52
C LEU A 692 12.51 -5.24 14.05
N ASN A 693 13.61 -5.69 13.44
CA ASN A 693 13.57 -6.30 12.11
C ASN A 693 13.79 -7.81 12.20
N SER A 694 12.75 -8.58 11.84
CA SER A 694 12.78 -10.04 11.73
C SER A 694 12.55 -10.54 10.30
N GLY A 695 12.32 -9.61 9.36
CA GLY A 695 11.97 -9.88 7.97
C GLY A 695 12.95 -9.20 7.03
N SER A 696 12.43 -8.48 6.03
CA SER A 696 13.23 -7.66 5.12
C SER A 696 12.88 -6.18 5.25
N LEU A 697 13.87 -5.33 5.48
CA LEU A 697 13.75 -3.88 5.51
C LEU A 697 14.51 -3.28 4.33
N ALA A 698 13.80 -2.82 3.30
CA ALA A 698 14.37 -2.08 2.18
C ALA A 698 14.30 -0.58 2.44
N LEU A 699 15.44 0.09 2.30
CA LEU A 699 15.69 1.47 2.65
C LEU A 699 16.12 2.26 1.41
N SER A 700 15.26 3.18 0.99
CA SER A 700 15.57 4.30 0.10
C SER A 700 15.57 5.61 0.89
N GLY A 701 16.15 6.68 0.35
CA GLY A 701 16.26 7.97 1.03
C GLY A 701 17.52 8.12 1.88
N THR A 702 17.72 9.34 2.38
CA THR A 702 18.82 9.75 3.27
C THR A 702 18.40 9.97 4.73
N GLY A 703 17.09 10.07 5.01
CA GLY A 703 16.53 10.56 6.27
C GLY A 703 16.50 9.56 7.43
N PHE A 704 17.62 8.91 7.75
CA PHE A 704 17.67 7.84 8.76
C PHE A 704 18.18 8.35 10.11
N THR A 705 17.32 8.35 11.14
CA THR A 705 17.60 8.87 12.49
C THR A 705 17.24 7.84 13.55
N ILE A 706 18.23 7.37 14.31
CA ILE A 706 18.03 6.46 15.45
C ILE A 706 18.47 7.15 16.75
N SER A 707 17.52 7.35 17.66
CA SER A 707 17.75 7.79 19.04
C SER A 707 17.04 6.91 20.10
N GLY A 708 16.18 5.99 19.64
CA GLY A 708 15.66 4.85 20.39
C GLY A 708 16.46 3.56 20.10
N THR A 709 15.79 2.42 20.24
CA THR A 709 16.38 1.09 20.03
C THR A 709 16.11 0.61 18.60
N TYR A 710 17.13 0.09 17.91
CA TYR A 710 16.98 -0.61 16.63
C TYR A 710 17.78 -1.91 16.66
N THR A 711 17.14 -3.04 16.32
CA THR A 711 17.79 -4.37 16.30
C THR A 711 17.32 -5.20 15.10
N ASN A 712 18.27 -5.90 14.47
CA ASN A 712 18.04 -6.89 13.43
C ASN A 712 18.22 -8.31 14.01
N ASP A 713 17.31 -9.23 13.73
CA ASP A 713 17.50 -10.66 14.01
C ASP A 713 18.55 -11.28 13.07
N GLU A 714 19.23 -12.36 13.47
CA GLU A 714 20.30 -13.02 12.69
C GLU A 714 19.87 -13.43 11.27
N ALA A 715 18.61 -13.78 11.08
CA ALA A 715 18.03 -14.18 9.79
C ALA A 715 17.34 -13.04 9.01
N SER A 716 17.26 -11.84 9.60
CA SER A 716 16.65 -10.67 8.95
C SER A 716 17.57 -10.07 7.89
N SER A 717 16.98 -9.28 6.99
CA SER A 717 17.70 -8.65 5.88
C SER A 717 17.46 -7.14 5.87
N VAL A 718 18.49 -6.37 5.51
CA VAL A 718 18.40 -4.93 5.26
C VAL A 718 19.01 -4.63 3.89
N PHE A 719 18.23 -3.95 3.04
CA PHE A 719 18.60 -3.62 1.67
C PHE A 719 18.66 -2.11 1.50
N TYR A 720 19.86 -1.54 1.37
CA TYR A 720 20.03 -0.15 0.98
C TYR A 720 19.91 -0.04 -0.55
N THR A 721 18.74 0.42 -0.98
CA THR A 721 18.34 0.52 -2.40
C THR A 721 18.40 1.95 -2.93
N GLY A 722 18.39 2.95 -2.04
CA GLY A 722 18.49 4.38 -2.38
C GLY A 722 17.41 4.87 -3.37
N GLN A 723 17.66 6.03 -3.95
CA GLN A 723 16.95 6.67 -5.08
C GLN A 723 17.99 7.28 -6.03
N SER A 724 17.54 7.91 -7.12
CA SER A 724 18.44 8.61 -8.07
C SER A 724 19.02 9.92 -7.55
N ASP A 725 18.45 10.48 -6.47
CA ASP A 725 18.83 11.72 -5.82
C ASP A 725 19.56 11.51 -4.47
N ASP A 726 19.70 10.25 -4.02
CA ASP A 726 20.41 9.90 -2.79
C ASP A 726 21.93 10.02 -2.93
N GLN A 727 22.45 11.19 -2.61
CA GLN A 727 23.87 11.48 -2.41
C GLN A 727 24.25 11.24 -0.93
N GLU A 728 25.36 10.53 -0.69
CA GLU A 728 25.99 10.34 0.64
C GLU A 728 25.06 9.87 1.80
N VAL A 729 24.28 8.81 1.57
CA VAL A 729 23.44 8.16 2.59
C VAL A 729 24.31 7.69 3.77
N THR A 730 23.99 8.11 4.99
CA THR A 730 24.60 7.53 6.21
C THR A 730 23.78 6.32 6.65
N MET A 731 24.41 5.15 6.72
CA MET A 731 23.72 3.90 7.10
C MET A 731 23.46 3.82 8.61
N LEU A 732 22.42 3.05 8.96
CA LEU A 732 22.04 2.76 10.34
C LEU A 732 23.19 2.07 11.11
N ASN A 733 23.49 2.59 12.31
CA ASN A 733 24.47 1.99 13.22
C ASN A 733 23.84 0.78 13.94
N ALA A 734 24.08 -0.41 13.41
CA ALA A 734 23.54 -1.67 13.92
C ALA A 734 24.41 -2.88 13.53
N SER A 735 24.20 -4.00 14.22
CA SER A 735 24.51 -5.33 13.66
C SER A 735 23.41 -5.75 12.68
N TYR A 736 23.78 -6.54 11.68
CA TYR A 736 22.90 -7.01 10.61
C TYR A 736 22.88 -8.54 10.52
N GLY A 737 21.74 -9.12 10.12
CA GLY A 737 21.70 -10.49 9.61
C GLY A 737 22.33 -10.52 8.21
N ASN A 738 21.53 -10.23 7.20
CA ASN A 738 21.98 -10.01 5.83
C ASN A 738 21.96 -8.51 5.50
N LEU A 739 23.07 -7.97 5.02
CA LEU A 739 23.19 -6.58 4.56
C LEU A 739 23.42 -6.56 3.04
N ALA A 740 22.63 -5.79 2.31
CA ALA A 740 22.78 -5.60 0.88
C ALA A 740 22.81 -4.11 0.51
N VAL A 741 23.67 -3.75 -0.45
CA VAL A 741 23.83 -2.39 -0.98
C VAL A 741 23.69 -2.44 -2.50
N ASN A 742 22.69 -1.73 -3.04
CA ASN A 742 22.27 -1.88 -4.44
C ASN A 742 21.74 -0.57 -5.06
N ASN A 743 22.60 0.44 -5.22
CA ASN A 743 22.31 1.64 -6.01
C ASN A 743 23.58 2.23 -6.65
N PRO A 744 23.79 2.08 -7.98
CA PRO A 744 24.97 2.58 -8.68
C PRO A 744 25.26 4.10 -8.55
N SER A 745 24.28 4.93 -8.15
CA SER A 745 24.44 6.38 -8.02
C SER A 745 24.70 6.85 -6.58
N THR A 746 24.62 5.97 -5.58
CA THR A 746 24.69 6.35 -4.16
C THR A 746 25.98 5.87 -3.50
N THR A 747 26.55 6.74 -2.66
CA THR A 747 27.55 6.37 -1.66
C THR A 747 26.87 6.17 -0.30
N PHE A 748 27.08 5.00 0.29
CA PHE A 748 26.55 4.58 1.58
C PHE A 748 27.68 4.60 2.60
N ASN A 749 27.72 5.65 3.42
CA ASN A 749 28.73 5.85 4.46
C ASN A 749 28.38 5.07 5.73
N THR A 750 29.34 4.34 6.30
CA THR A 750 29.16 3.82 7.67
C THR A 750 29.40 4.91 8.72
N ALA A 751 28.67 4.83 9.83
CA ALA A 751 28.84 5.72 10.99
C ALA A 751 29.62 5.09 12.16
N ALA A 752 29.86 3.78 12.10
CA ALA A 752 30.58 2.98 13.09
C ALA A 752 30.88 1.58 12.52
N ASN A 753 31.70 0.79 13.22
CA ASN A 753 32.03 -0.58 12.88
C ASN A 753 30.79 -1.44 12.57
N ILE A 754 30.76 -2.07 11.39
CA ILE A 754 29.65 -2.93 10.96
C ILE A 754 29.97 -4.41 11.23
N SER A 755 28.95 -5.13 11.69
CA SER A 755 28.94 -6.59 11.81
C SER A 755 27.74 -7.16 11.06
N ALA A 756 27.98 -8.16 10.21
CA ALA A 756 26.94 -8.84 9.44
C ALA A 756 27.17 -10.36 9.38
N THR A 757 26.10 -11.14 9.22
CA THR A 757 26.23 -12.57 8.84
C THR A 757 26.57 -12.69 7.36
N THR A 758 25.87 -11.96 6.50
CA THR A 758 26.20 -11.81 5.09
C THR A 758 26.22 -10.35 4.65
N LEU A 759 27.10 -10.02 3.70
CA LEU A 759 27.22 -8.70 3.08
C LEU A 759 27.34 -8.85 1.56
N THR A 760 26.48 -8.20 0.80
CA THR A 760 26.54 -8.15 -0.67
C THR A 760 26.49 -6.71 -1.16
N ILE A 761 27.49 -6.31 -1.94
CA ILE A 761 27.50 -5.03 -2.65
C ILE A 761 27.25 -5.32 -4.13
N SER A 762 26.05 -5.00 -4.62
CA SER A 762 25.63 -5.26 -6.01
C SER A 762 25.47 -4.00 -6.86
N GLY A 763 25.64 -2.82 -6.26
CA GLY A 763 25.66 -1.55 -6.97
C GLY A 763 25.93 -0.39 -6.02
N GLY A 764 26.80 0.53 -6.43
CA GLY A 764 27.14 1.72 -5.66
C GLY A 764 28.35 1.54 -4.75
N ILE A 765 28.61 2.53 -3.90
CA ILE A 765 29.79 2.57 -3.04
C ILE A 765 29.38 2.34 -1.58
N LEU A 766 29.81 1.24 -0.97
CA LEU A 766 29.83 1.11 0.49
C LEU A 766 31.13 1.71 1.02
N ASN A 767 31.07 2.89 1.64
CA ASN A 767 32.23 3.56 2.19
C ASN A 767 32.39 3.25 3.68
N ALA A 768 33.41 2.44 4.01
CA ALA A 768 33.76 2.09 5.38
C ALA A 768 34.13 3.32 6.22
N ASN A 769 34.70 4.36 5.61
CA ASN A 769 34.95 5.65 6.25
C ASN A 769 35.77 5.54 7.56
N GLY A 770 36.76 4.63 7.60
CA GLY A 770 37.57 4.35 8.79
C GLY A 770 36.94 3.40 9.82
N SER A 771 35.82 2.74 9.49
CA SER A 771 35.15 1.77 10.37
C SER A 771 35.38 0.32 9.93
N ASN A 772 35.61 -0.57 10.87
CA ASN A 772 35.83 -2.00 10.62
C ASN A 772 34.58 -2.68 10.05
N VAL A 773 34.75 -3.63 9.13
CA VAL A 773 33.67 -4.41 8.51
C VAL A 773 33.90 -5.90 8.75
N THR A 774 33.12 -6.48 9.67
CA THR A 774 33.21 -7.90 10.03
C THR A 774 32.04 -8.69 9.45
N VAL A 775 32.33 -9.75 8.68
CA VAL A 775 31.31 -10.61 8.05
C VAL A 775 31.56 -12.07 8.45
N SER A 776 30.58 -12.73 9.08
CA SER A 776 30.81 -14.04 9.70
C SER A 776 30.52 -15.25 8.79
N SER A 777 29.89 -15.06 7.63
CA SER A 777 29.65 -16.14 6.66
C SER A 777 30.04 -15.76 5.22
N THR A 778 29.32 -14.84 4.59
CA THR A 778 29.42 -14.63 3.13
C THR A 778 29.51 -13.14 2.81
N PHE A 779 30.67 -12.72 2.28
CA PHE A 779 30.89 -11.37 1.79
C PHE A 779 31.13 -11.42 0.27
N ARG A 780 30.30 -10.72 -0.52
CA ARG A 780 30.42 -10.62 -1.98
C ARG A 780 30.47 -9.17 -2.45
N ILE A 781 31.29 -8.90 -3.46
CA ILE A 781 31.27 -7.67 -4.24
C ILE A 781 30.98 -8.07 -5.69
N LEU A 782 29.79 -7.71 -6.18
CA LEU A 782 29.31 -8.07 -7.51
C LEU A 782 29.66 -6.99 -8.53
N SER A 783 29.36 -7.24 -9.80
CA SER A 783 29.50 -6.26 -10.89
C SER A 783 28.87 -4.90 -10.56
N GLY A 784 29.64 -3.82 -10.64
CA GLY A 784 29.18 -2.46 -10.32
C GLY A 784 29.07 -2.13 -8.81
N GLY A 785 29.41 -3.07 -7.93
CA GLY A 785 29.58 -2.83 -6.49
C GLY A 785 31.00 -2.37 -6.16
N THR A 786 31.10 -1.37 -5.27
CA THR A 786 32.39 -0.85 -4.76
C THR A 786 32.42 -0.89 -3.23
N LEU A 787 33.50 -1.41 -2.65
CA LEU A 787 33.85 -1.17 -1.24
C LEU A 787 34.94 -0.10 -1.19
N ALA A 788 34.69 1.00 -0.47
CA ALA A 788 35.66 2.07 -0.25
C ALA A 788 36.23 2.04 1.18
N LEU A 789 37.56 2.16 1.30
CA LEU A 789 38.36 1.95 2.50
C LEU A 789 39.44 3.02 2.65
N ASN A 790 39.72 3.47 3.87
CA ASN A 790 40.88 4.33 4.13
C ASN A 790 42.18 3.56 3.90
N GLY A 791 42.30 2.37 4.50
CA GLY A 791 43.49 1.50 4.47
C GLY A 791 43.98 1.04 5.84
N ASP A 792 43.37 1.50 6.94
CA ASP A 792 43.68 1.09 8.32
C ASP A 792 42.52 0.35 9.03
N GLU A 793 41.43 0.07 8.31
CA GLU A 793 40.31 -0.74 8.80
C GLU A 793 40.64 -2.24 8.93
N THR A 794 39.99 -2.92 9.87
CA THR A 794 39.91 -4.39 9.91
C THR A 794 38.74 -4.87 9.07
N ILE A 795 39.02 -5.56 7.96
CA ILE A 795 38.04 -6.01 6.98
C ILE A 795 38.05 -7.55 6.88
N SER A 796 36.87 -8.18 6.85
CA SER A 796 36.75 -9.60 6.50
C SER A 796 36.94 -9.79 4.99
N THR A 797 37.71 -10.80 4.56
CA THR A 797 38.02 -11.01 3.14
C THR A 797 36.76 -11.21 2.29
N PRO A 798 36.49 -10.36 1.28
CA PRO A 798 35.37 -10.53 0.36
C PRO A 798 35.66 -11.61 -0.69
N THR A 799 34.61 -12.08 -1.34
CA THR A 799 34.70 -12.77 -2.64
C THR A 799 34.29 -11.81 -3.75
N PHE A 800 35.08 -11.74 -4.81
CA PHE A 800 34.84 -10.86 -5.95
C PHE A 800 34.10 -11.61 -7.08
N GLU A 801 33.20 -10.91 -7.76
CA GLU A 801 32.72 -11.29 -9.10
C GLU A 801 33.20 -10.25 -10.12
N THR A 802 33.14 -10.60 -11.41
CA THR A 802 33.55 -9.75 -12.54
C THR A 802 32.85 -8.38 -12.49
N GLY A 803 33.63 -7.29 -12.56
CA GLY A 803 33.16 -5.92 -12.40
C GLY A 803 33.04 -5.41 -10.96
N GLY A 804 33.41 -6.20 -9.95
CA GLY A 804 33.49 -5.76 -8.56
C GLY A 804 34.74 -4.89 -8.29
N THR A 805 34.63 -3.89 -7.42
CA THR A 805 35.68 -2.88 -7.18
C THR A 805 36.06 -2.72 -5.71
N ILE A 806 37.36 -2.56 -5.43
CA ILE A 806 37.88 -2.00 -4.18
C ILE A 806 38.44 -0.61 -4.45
N MET A 807 38.11 0.38 -3.61
CA MET A 807 38.63 1.74 -3.69
C MET A 807 39.32 2.16 -2.39
N TYR A 808 40.61 2.49 -2.46
CA TYR A 808 41.34 3.06 -1.33
C TYR A 808 41.31 4.60 -1.38
N ASN A 809 40.59 5.21 -0.44
CA ASN A 809 40.32 6.65 -0.38
C ASN A 809 41.02 7.38 0.80
N GLY A 810 41.82 6.67 1.60
CA GLY A 810 42.50 7.22 2.77
C GLY A 810 43.65 8.19 2.49
N THR A 811 44.16 8.80 3.56
CA THR A 811 45.20 9.86 3.52
C THR A 811 46.48 9.50 4.30
N GLY A 812 46.54 8.27 4.84
CA GLY A 812 47.65 7.81 5.68
C GLY A 812 48.85 7.25 4.91
N THR A 813 49.67 6.47 5.61
CA THR A 813 50.72 5.64 5.02
C THR A 813 50.50 4.20 5.47
N TYR A 814 50.30 3.32 4.50
CA TYR A 814 49.84 1.95 4.67
C TYR A 814 50.92 0.98 4.17
N SER A 815 51.14 -0.09 4.93
CA SER A 815 52.20 -1.08 4.70
C SER A 815 51.78 -2.29 3.87
N GLU A 816 50.48 -2.41 3.59
CA GLU A 816 49.81 -3.50 2.90
C GLU A 816 48.55 -2.96 2.22
N LEU A 817 47.92 -3.74 1.34
CA LEU A 817 46.55 -3.52 0.90
C LEU A 817 45.62 -4.41 1.74
N ILE A 818 44.92 -3.85 2.73
CA ILE A 818 44.20 -4.58 3.80
C ILE A 818 43.08 -5.58 3.37
N VAL A 819 42.81 -5.72 2.07
CA VAL A 819 41.87 -6.72 1.51
C VAL A 819 42.63 -7.94 0.94
N GLY A 820 43.95 -7.83 0.75
CA GLY A 820 44.81 -8.76 0.02
C GLY A 820 45.35 -8.12 -1.27
N ASP A 821 45.97 -8.93 -2.14
CA ASP A 821 46.71 -8.44 -3.31
C ASP A 821 46.10 -8.89 -4.65
N THR A 822 44.98 -9.62 -4.65
CA THR A 822 44.29 -10.06 -5.86
C THR A 822 42.92 -9.38 -5.97
N TYR A 823 42.67 -8.70 -7.09
CA TYR A 823 41.48 -7.88 -7.34
C TYR A 823 40.85 -8.21 -8.69
N GLN A 824 39.56 -7.89 -8.82
CA GLN A 824 38.96 -7.62 -10.13
C GLN A 824 39.31 -6.19 -10.54
N ASN A 825 38.65 -5.19 -9.97
CA ASN A 825 39.00 -3.78 -10.15
C ASN A 825 39.58 -3.19 -8.85
N LEU A 826 40.65 -2.43 -8.99
CA LEU A 826 41.32 -1.72 -7.89
C LEU A 826 41.44 -0.23 -8.23
N SER A 827 41.01 0.63 -7.31
CA SER A 827 41.24 2.07 -7.41
C SER A 827 41.92 2.64 -6.18
N LEU A 828 42.83 3.59 -6.38
CA LEU A 828 43.38 4.46 -5.34
C LEU A 828 42.91 5.88 -5.66
N SER A 829 42.12 6.50 -4.79
CA SER A 829 41.52 7.83 -4.98
C SER A 829 41.84 8.82 -3.88
N GLY A 830 42.36 8.34 -2.74
CA GLY A 830 42.78 9.18 -1.62
C GLY A 830 44.17 9.79 -1.81
N SER A 831 44.59 10.65 -0.90
CA SER A 831 45.94 11.25 -0.90
C SER A 831 47.00 10.40 -0.16
N GLY A 832 46.68 9.16 0.16
CA GLY A 832 47.52 8.26 0.96
C GLY A 832 48.72 7.69 0.20
N ILE A 833 49.51 6.91 0.93
CA ILE A 833 50.64 6.15 0.40
C ILE A 833 50.42 4.67 0.72
N TRP A 834 50.26 3.83 -0.29
CA TRP A 834 50.11 2.38 -0.15
C TRP A 834 51.37 1.68 -0.64
N SER A 835 51.87 0.73 0.16
CA SER A 835 53.09 -0.02 -0.13
C SER A 835 52.76 -1.50 -0.27
N LEU A 836 53.25 -2.16 -1.32
CA LEU A 836 52.97 -3.58 -1.56
C LEU A 836 53.86 -4.48 -0.70
N ASP A 837 53.26 -5.40 0.05
CA ASP A 837 53.93 -6.46 0.81
C ASP A 837 53.84 -7.86 0.16
N ALA A 838 52.96 -8.04 -0.83
CA ALA A 838 52.98 -9.15 -1.78
C ALA A 838 52.75 -8.68 -3.25
N THR A 839 52.74 -9.63 -4.19
CA THR A 839 52.55 -9.33 -5.63
C THR A 839 51.10 -8.93 -5.91
N LEU A 840 50.91 -7.73 -6.46
CA LEU A 840 49.60 -7.21 -6.85
C LEU A 840 49.15 -7.82 -8.17
N ASP A 841 47.90 -8.27 -8.22
CA ASP A 841 47.26 -8.95 -9.34
C ASP A 841 45.85 -8.35 -9.57
N VAL A 842 45.61 -7.78 -10.76
CA VAL A 842 44.38 -7.05 -11.08
C VAL A 842 43.78 -7.59 -12.38
N ASN A 843 42.75 -8.42 -12.26
CA ASN A 843 42.12 -9.14 -13.38
C ASN A 843 41.31 -8.24 -14.32
N GLU A 844 40.96 -7.02 -13.89
CA GLU A 844 40.26 -6.01 -14.68
C GLU A 844 40.98 -4.65 -14.50
N LYS A 845 40.30 -3.58 -14.07
CA LYS A 845 40.83 -2.22 -14.13
C LYS A 845 41.69 -1.84 -12.91
N LEU A 846 42.88 -1.29 -13.16
CA LEU A 846 43.67 -0.55 -12.16
C LEU A 846 43.53 0.96 -12.42
N THR A 847 43.05 1.74 -11.45
CA THR A 847 42.89 3.20 -11.60
C THR A 847 43.41 3.99 -10.41
N LEU A 848 44.55 4.66 -10.57
CA LEU A 848 45.08 5.61 -9.60
C LEU A 848 44.55 7.01 -9.93
N SER A 849 43.49 7.41 -9.23
CA SER A 849 42.93 8.77 -9.26
C SER A 849 43.56 9.73 -8.25
N GLY A 850 44.42 9.24 -7.35
CA GLY A 850 45.18 10.07 -6.41
C GLY A 850 46.20 9.27 -5.61
N GLY A 851 47.00 9.97 -4.81
CA GLY A 851 47.89 9.36 -3.81
C GLY A 851 49.11 8.68 -4.42
N THR A 852 49.68 7.69 -3.72
CA THR A 852 50.91 7.02 -4.14
C THR A 852 50.83 5.51 -3.96
N LEU A 853 51.01 4.76 -5.04
CA LEU A 853 51.30 3.32 -4.98
C LEU A 853 52.83 3.10 -5.00
N ARG A 854 53.34 2.27 -4.09
CA ARG A 854 54.76 1.90 -4.01
C ARG A 854 54.91 0.40 -4.27
N GLN A 855 55.60 0.07 -5.36
CA GLN A 855 55.84 -1.31 -5.77
C GLN A 855 56.77 -2.09 -4.80
N GLU A 856 57.59 -1.37 -4.03
CA GLU A 856 58.56 -1.94 -3.08
C GLU A 856 59.40 -3.07 -3.69
N SER A 857 59.22 -4.31 -3.24
CA SER A 857 59.98 -5.48 -3.74
C SER A 857 59.08 -6.51 -4.45
N GLN A 858 57.94 -6.06 -4.97
CA GLN A 858 56.88 -6.90 -5.52
C GLN A 858 56.68 -6.69 -7.01
N ASN A 859 56.07 -7.66 -7.69
CA ASN A 859 55.59 -7.47 -9.05
C ASN A 859 54.17 -6.87 -9.03
N ILE A 860 53.76 -6.33 -10.17
CA ILE A 860 52.37 -5.91 -10.45
C ILE A 860 51.93 -6.58 -11.75
N THR A 861 50.75 -7.17 -11.76
CA THR A 861 50.11 -7.82 -12.91
C THR A 861 48.75 -7.17 -13.17
N ILE A 862 48.41 -6.86 -14.42
CA ILE A 862 47.18 -6.15 -14.79
C ILE A 862 46.66 -6.67 -16.14
N ALA A 863 45.45 -7.25 -16.14
CA ALA A 863 44.83 -7.84 -17.34
C ALA A 863 43.76 -6.94 -18.00
N GLY A 864 43.34 -5.86 -17.34
CA GLY A 864 42.41 -4.84 -17.87
C GLY A 864 42.99 -3.42 -17.80
N ASP A 865 42.18 -2.41 -18.18
CA ASP A 865 42.64 -1.01 -18.32
C ASP A 865 43.53 -0.53 -17.16
N PHE A 866 44.69 0.04 -17.48
CA PHE A 866 45.57 0.66 -16.50
C PHE A 866 45.55 2.18 -16.69
N THR A 867 45.00 2.90 -15.70
CA THR A 867 44.86 4.37 -15.73
C THR A 867 45.58 5.02 -14.56
N LEU A 868 46.50 5.93 -14.86
CA LEU A 868 47.07 6.91 -13.93
C LEU A 868 46.47 8.28 -14.24
N ASN A 869 45.92 8.96 -13.24
CA ASN A 869 45.39 10.32 -13.38
C ASN A 869 46.32 11.36 -12.74
N ASP A 870 46.19 12.62 -13.16
CA ASP A 870 46.98 13.71 -12.58
C ASP A 870 46.70 13.85 -11.07
N GLY A 871 47.76 14.08 -10.28
CA GLY A 871 47.71 14.03 -8.82
C GLY A 871 47.88 12.63 -8.21
N SER A 872 47.98 11.57 -9.02
CA SER A 872 48.48 10.26 -8.56
C SER A 872 50.00 10.13 -8.72
N THR A 873 50.59 9.07 -8.17
CA THR A 873 52.01 8.75 -8.30
C THR A 873 52.23 7.24 -8.24
N LEU A 874 53.05 6.71 -9.13
CA LEU A 874 53.52 5.32 -9.07
C LEU A 874 55.03 5.28 -8.82
N VAL A 875 55.43 4.76 -7.66
CA VAL A 875 56.83 4.49 -7.34
C VAL A 875 57.15 3.05 -7.74
N ALA A 876 57.43 2.87 -9.03
CA ALA A 876 57.88 1.60 -9.59
C ALA A 876 59.32 1.27 -9.15
N ASN A 877 59.65 -0.02 -9.07
CA ASN A 877 61.00 -0.52 -8.80
C ASN A 877 61.56 -1.17 -10.07
N ALA A 878 62.62 -0.59 -10.64
CA ALA A 878 63.29 -1.09 -11.84
C ALA A 878 63.94 -2.50 -11.72
N ALA A 879 63.95 -3.09 -10.51
CA ALA A 879 64.36 -4.48 -10.29
C ALA A 879 63.18 -5.49 -10.27
N GLN A 880 61.94 -5.03 -10.36
CA GLN A 880 60.70 -5.83 -10.38
C GLN A 880 59.89 -5.49 -11.64
N THR A 881 58.89 -6.31 -11.99
CA THR A 881 58.12 -6.15 -13.24
C THR A 881 56.75 -5.55 -12.99
N ILE A 882 56.30 -4.71 -13.93
CA ILE A 882 54.88 -4.42 -14.15
C ILE A 882 54.50 -5.13 -15.44
N THR A 883 53.63 -6.14 -15.34
CA THR A 883 53.21 -6.97 -16.47
C THR A 883 51.78 -6.61 -16.86
N LEU A 884 51.55 -6.38 -18.15
CA LEU A 884 50.24 -6.16 -18.75
C LEU A 884 49.85 -7.42 -19.53
N ASP A 885 48.98 -8.25 -18.98
CA ASP A 885 48.74 -9.64 -19.40
C ASP A 885 47.31 -9.93 -19.86
N GLY A 886 46.66 -8.91 -20.43
CA GLY A 886 45.37 -9.00 -21.11
C GLY A 886 45.20 -7.90 -22.15
N ASN A 887 44.04 -7.86 -22.81
CA ASN A 887 43.75 -6.85 -23.83
C ASN A 887 43.19 -5.58 -23.17
N LEU A 888 43.96 -4.49 -23.14
CA LEU A 888 43.69 -3.32 -22.31
C LEU A 888 44.28 -2.00 -22.82
N THR A 889 43.74 -0.89 -22.31
CA THR A 889 44.27 0.46 -22.56
C THR A 889 45.23 0.88 -21.44
N LEU A 890 46.45 1.32 -21.80
CA LEU A 890 47.39 1.96 -20.90
C LEU A 890 47.32 3.48 -21.05
N THR A 891 46.91 4.20 -20.00
CA THR A 891 46.77 5.66 -20.01
C THR A 891 47.42 6.30 -18.79
N ASP A 892 48.33 7.24 -19.01
CA ASP A 892 48.90 8.12 -18.01
C ASP A 892 48.54 9.59 -18.30
N ASN A 893 47.46 10.05 -17.67
CA ASN A 893 46.97 11.42 -17.74
C ASN A 893 47.75 12.39 -16.83
N SER A 894 48.83 11.96 -16.15
CA SER A 894 49.59 12.86 -15.27
C SER A 894 50.35 13.93 -16.05
N THR A 895 50.41 15.13 -15.47
CA THR A 895 51.09 16.32 -16.04
C THR A 895 52.61 16.16 -16.16
N THR A 896 53.18 15.13 -15.54
CA THR A 896 54.55 14.67 -15.75
C THR A 896 54.53 13.16 -15.67
N LYS A 897 54.67 12.50 -16.83
CA LYS A 897 54.48 11.06 -16.99
C LYS A 897 55.28 10.26 -15.94
N GLN A 898 54.60 9.30 -15.32
CA GLN A 898 55.19 8.40 -14.35
C GLN A 898 56.12 7.42 -15.05
N ASN A 899 57.25 7.08 -14.41
CA ASN A 899 58.14 6.03 -14.90
C ASN A 899 57.65 4.68 -14.40
N LEU A 900 57.05 3.88 -15.28
CA LEU A 900 56.46 2.57 -14.95
C LEU A 900 57.49 1.46 -14.68
N GLY A 901 58.78 1.80 -14.53
CA GLY A 901 59.83 0.83 -14.18
C GLY A 901 60.14 -0.13 -15.32
N HIS A 902 60.13 -1.43 -15.05
CA HIS A 902 60.27 -2.45 -16.08
C HIS A 902 58.87 -2.90 -16.52
N LEU A 903 58.42 -2.37 -17.65
CA LEU A 903 57.12 -2.70 -18.23
C LEU A 903 57.27 -3.91 -19.17
N ILE A 904 56.46 -4.94 -18.94
CA ILE A 904 56.35 -6.14 -19.76
C ILE A 904 54.94 -6.19 -20.37
N ILE A 905 54.88 -6.44 -21.68
CA ILE A 905 53.65 -6.63 -22.44
C ILE A 905 53.47 -8.13 -22.71
N GLY A 906 52.47 -8.76 -22.09
CA GLY A 906 51.95 -10.09 -22.43
C GLY A 906 52.03 -11.19 -21.35
N SER A 907 51.01 -12.06 -21.35
CA SER A 907 51.14 -13.51 -21.10
C SER A 907 50.86 -14.36 -22.37
N SER A 908 50.26 -13.72 -23.38
CA SER A 908 50.16 -14.05 -24.80
C SER A 908 49.00 -14.91 -25.30
N PRO A 909 48.35 -14.53 -26.43
CA PRO A 909 48.61 -13.32 -27.23
C PRO A 909 47.76 -12.11 -26.78
N ASP A 910 48.39 -11.06 -26.25
CA ASP A 910 47.72 -9.87 -25.73
C ASP A 910 47.95 -8.62 -26.59
N THR A 911 47.00 -7.68 -26.59
CA THR A 911 47.06 -6.41 -27.32
C THR A 911 46.90 -5.24 -26.35
N ILE A 912 47.94 -4.43 -26.24
CA ILE A 912 47.99 -3.24 -25.39
C ILE A 912 47.89 -2.00 -26.26
N GLU A 913 46.92 -1.16 -25.96
CA GLU A 913 46.65 0.08 -26.66
C GLU A 913 47.10 1.26 -25.80
N LEU A 914 47.93 2.16 -26.32
CA LEU A 914 48.23 3.41 -25.61
C LEU A 914 47.05 4.39 -25.72
N GLY A 915 46.70 5.01 -24.59
CA GLY A 915 45.76 6.13 -24.46
C GLY A 915 46.43 7.47 -24.13
N SER A 916 47.75 7.48 -23.94
CA SER A 916 48.61 8.66 -23.81
C SER A 916 50.08 8.27 -23.93
N ASP A 917 50.99 9.26 -23.96
CA ASP A 917 52.43 9.01 -23.83
C ASP A 917 52.78 8.28 -22.53
N ILE A 918 53.83 7.46 -22.59
CA ILE A 918 54.33 6.69 -21.44
C ILE A 918 55.83 6.90 -21.20
N THR A 919 56.24 6.77 -19.94
CA THR A 919 57.66 6.73 -19.55
C THR A 919 57.96 5.41 -18.84
N VAL A 920 59.05 4.75 -19.23
CA VAL A 920 59.48 3.45 -18.69
C VAL A 920 61.00 3.41 -18.52
N THR A 921 61.51 2.53 -17.67
CA THR A 921 62.95 2.27 -17.52
C THR A 921 63.44 1.19 -18.48
N THR A 922 62.60 0.17 -18.69
CA THR A 922 62.77 -0.92 -19.65
C THR A 922 61.40 -1.23 -20.26
N LEU A 923 61.34 -1.54 -21.56
CA LEU A 923 60.15 -2.05 -22.24
C LEU A 923 60.46 -3.44 -22.81
N GLU A 924 59.70 -4.47 -22.41
CA GLU A 924 59.74 -5.80 -23.04
C GLU A 924 58.37 -6.13 -23.65
N ILE A 925 58.37 -6.57 -24.92
CA ILE A 925 57.14 -7.00 -25.63
C ILE A 925 57.24 -8.49 -25.92
N GLY A 926 56.36 -9.27 -25.30
CA GLY A 926 56.32 -10.74 -25.29
C GLY A 926 56.10 -11.40 -26.66
N THR A 927 56.14 -12.73 -26.70
CA THR A 927 56.11 -13.47 -27.98
C THR A 927 54.68 -13.73 -28.46
N GLY A 928 54.23 -12.92 -29.41
CA GLY A 928 52.87 -12.97 -29.97
C GLY A 928 52.01 -11.78 -29.55
N ASP A 929 52.50 -11.02 -28.56
CA ASP A 929 51.88 -9.83 -28.01
C ASP A 929 52.09 -8.60 -28.91
N THR A 930 51.21 -7.62 -28.77
CA THR A 930 51.25 -6.36 -29.54
C THR A 930 51.14 -5.17 -28.60
N LEU A 931 52.07 -4.22 -28.73
CA LEU A 931 51.91 -2.85 -28.21
C LEU A 931 51.67 -1.92 -29.39
N ASN A 932 50.49 -1.31 -29.45
CA ASN A 932 50.15 -0.27 -30.42
C ASN A 932 50.14 1.10 -29.72
N THR A 933 50.84 2.06 -30.34
CA THR A 933 51.05 3.39 -29.76
C THR A 933 49.94 4.39 -30.05
N HIS A 934 49.06 4.14 -31.03
CA HIS A 934 48.01 5.09 -31.45
C HIS A 934 48.49 6.52 -31.80
N GLY A 935 49.79 6.72 -32.02
CA GLY A 935 50.41 8.04 -32.22
C GLY A 935 51.14 8.61 -31.00
N TYR A 936 50.89 8.09 -29.80
CA TYR A 936 51.44 8.61 -28.54
C TYR A 936 52.93 8.28 -28.32
N ASP A 937 53.63 9.14 -27.59
CA ASP A 937 55.07 9.02 -27.38
C ASP A 937 55.50 7.91 -26.39
N ILE A 938 56.66 7.31 -26.63
CA ILE A 938 57.29 6.36 -25.69
C ILE A 938 58.68 6.88 -25.30
N THR A 939 58.86 7.19 -24.02
CA THR A 939 60.18 7.51 -23.44
C THR A 939 60.72 6.32 -22.64
N VAL A 940 61.88 5.79 -23.04
CA VAL A 940 62.53 4.60 -22.47
C VAL A 940 63.89 4.94 -21.88
N GLY A 941 64.08 4.55 -20.62
CA GLY A 941 65.32 4.71 -19.86
C GLY A 941 66.45 3.76 -20.29
N THR A 942 67.47 3.64 -19.44
CA THR A 942 68.71 2.92 -19.76
C THR A 942 68.57 1.39 -19.84
N GLY A 943 67.42 0.81 -19.48
CA GLY A 943 67.15 -0.61 -19.68
C GLY A 943 66.91 -0.96 -21.15
N GLY A 944 66.28 -0.04 -21.90
CA GLY A 944 66.05 -0.17 -23.34
C GLY A 944 64.79 -0.93 -23.72
N ILE A 945 64.70 -1.29 -24.99
CA ILE A 945 63.53 -1.91 -25.63
C ILE A 945 63.91 -3.31 -26.11
N LEU A 946 63.20 -4.33 -25.63
CA LEU A 946 63.27 -5.73 -26.06
C LEU A 946 61.96 -6.10 -26.76
N ILE A 947 62.03 -6.55 -28.02
CA ILE A 947 60.84 -6.87 -28.81
C ILE A 947 60.91 -8.33 -29.28
N TYR A 948 60.01 -9.17 -28.77
CA TYR A 948 59.75 -10.54 -29.23
C TYR A 948 58.46 -10.64 -30.07
N GLY A 949 57.48 -9.76 -29.80
CA GLY A 949 56.20 -9.64 -30.50
C GLY A 949 56.15 -8.48 -31.48
N THR A 950 55.08 -7.68 -31.44
CA THR A 950 54.83 -6.54 -32.34
C THR A 950 54.86 -5.21 -31.59
N LEU A 951 55.58 -4.23 -32.12
CA LEU A 951 55.46 -2.83 -31.75
C LEU A 951 54.91 -2.05 -32.94
N ASP A 952 53.73 -1.44 -32.80
CA ASP A 952 53.05 -0.71 -33.87
C ASP A 952 52.97 0.80 -33.59
N ALA A 953 53.37 1.57 -34.60
CA ALA A 953 53.41 3.03 -34.63
C ALA A 953 52.85 3.56 -35.96
N THR A 954 51.87 2.87 -36.53
CA THR A 954 51.23 3.26 -37.80
C THR A 954 50.05 4.22 -37.67
N ASP A 955 49.26 4.13 -36.61
CA ASP A 955 48.16 5.03 -36.35
C ASP A 955 48.63 6.35 -35.70
N ASP A 956 47.79 7.38 -35.76
CA ASP A 956 48.11 8.75 -35.38
C ASP A 956 46.85 9.51 -34.94
N ILE A 957 46.47 9.32 -33.68
CA ILE A 957 45.30 9.96 -33.07
C ILE A 957 45.64 11.39 -32.59
N GLU A 958 46.90 11.65 -32.19
CA GLU A 958 47.35 12.97 -31.73
C GLU A 958 47.66 13.94 -32.89
N GLY A 959 48.17 13.45 -34.02
CA GLY A 959 48.32 14.19 -35.28
C GLY A 959 49.74 14.63 -35.62
N ASP A 960 50.73 14.34 -34.77
CA ASP A 960 52.15 14.69 -34.92
C ASP A 960 53.11 13.48 -35.07
N LYS A 961 52.59 12.25 -34.96
CA LYS A 961 53.26 10.94 -35.11
C LYS A 961 54.18 10.53 -33.94
N THR A 962 53.95 9.31 -33.45
CA THR A 962 54.75 8.56 -32.46
C THR A 962 56.25 8.87 -32.49
N ILE A 963 56.78 9.41 -31.38
CA ILE A 963 58.21 9.54 -31.13
C ILE A 963 58.64 8.53 -30.05
N ILE A 964 59.48 7.58 -30.44
CA ILE A 964 60.07 6.60 -29.53
C ILE A 964 61.48 7.07 -29.15
N THR A 965 61.60 7.65 -27.96
CA THR A 965 62.87 8.13 -27.40
C THR A 965 63.47 7.08 -26.47
N ASN A 966 64.64 6.53 -26.81
CA ASN A 966 65.26 5.41 -26.09
C ASN A 966 66.70 5.72 -25.65
N ALA A 967 66.98 5.55 -24.35
CA ALA A 967 68.30 5.71 -23.74
C ALA A 967 69.07 4.40 -23.52
N GLY A 968 68.43 3.24 -23.68
CA GLY A 968 69.03 1.90 -23.53
C GLY A 968 69.32 1.22 -24.87
N ASN A 969 69.33 -0.11 -24.90
CA ASN A 969 69.49 -0.87 -26.15
C ASN A 969 68.18 -0.92 -26.97
N TRP A 970 68.29 -1.28 -28.25
CA TRP A 970 67.16 -1.67 -29.10
C TRP A 970 67.35 -3.12 -29.56
N GLU A 971 66.56 -4.05 -29.02
CA GLU A 971 66.71 -5.49 -29.27
C GLU A 971 65.46 -6.12 -29.89
N ARG A 972 65.32 -6.02 -31.21
CA ARG A 972 64.29 -6.77 -31.92
C ARG A 972 64.78 -8.18 -32.27
N LYS A 973 64.10 -9.21 -31.76
CA LYS A 973 64.42 -10.62 -32.05
C LYS A 973 63.92 -11.05 -33.43
N SER A 974 64.33 -12.22 -33.92
CA SER A 974 64.15 -12.64 -35.32
C SER A 974 62.71 -12.89 -35.79
N ILE A 975 61.76 -13.11 -34.87
CA ILE A 975 60.34 -13.32 -35.16
C ILE A 975 59.47 -12.07 -34.90
N ALA A 976 60.07 -11.03 -34.35
CA ALA A 976 59.39 -9.84 -33.89
C ALA A 976 59.17 -8.82 -35.03
N THR A 977 58.12 -8.01 -34.88
CA THR A 977 57.68 -6.99 -35.84
C THR A 977 57.84 -5.60 -35.24
N PHE A 978 58.23 -4.63 -36.07
CA PHE A 978 58.14 -3.21 -35.74
C PHE A 978 57.53 -2.48 -36.94
N THR A 979 56.34 -1.91 -36.76
CA THR A 979 55.58 -1.23 -37.81
C THR A 979 55.69 0.28 -37.59
N HIS A 980 56.64 0.91 -38.27
CA HIS A 980 57.16 2.25 -37.92
C HIS A 980 56.31 3.47 -38.34
N GLY A 981 55.16 3.25 -39.01
CA GLY A 981 54.32 4.31 -39.58
C GLY A 981 55.10 5.41 -40.32
N THR A 982 54.83 6.67 -39.96
CA THR A 982 55.67 7.81 -40.32
C THR A 982 56.29 8.50 -39.10
N GLY A 983 56.45 7.76 -38.00
CA GLY A 983 56.97 8.27 -36.72
C GLY A 983 58.49 8.45 -36.68
N SER A 984 58.97 8.81 -35.49
CA SER A 984 60.39 9.06 -35.20
C SER A 984 60.93 8.09 -34.15
N VAL A 985 62.16 7.61 -34.34
CA VAL A 985 62.90 6.86 -33.31
C VAL A 985 64.19 7.60 -32.97
N VAL A 986 64.37 7.94 -31.70
CA VAL A 986 65.48 8.76 -31.19
C VAL A 986 66.29 7.96 -30.17
N MET A 987 67.48 7.54 -30.56
CA MET A 987 68.45 6.90 -29.67
C MET A 987 69.31 8.01 -29.02
N ASN A 988 69.12 8.26 -27.71
CA ASN A 988 69.71 9.40 -27.00
C ASN A 988 70.68 9.03 -25.86
N GLY A 989 70.88 7.73 -25.60
CA GLY A 989 71.82 7.20 -24.61
C GLY A 989 73.27 7.17 -25.09
N LEU A 990 74.17 6.71 -24.21
CA LEU A 990 75.60 6.51 -24.51
C LEU A 990 75.94 5.03 -24.62
N ASN A 991 76.72 4.68 -25.64
CA ASN A 991 77.20 3.34 -25.96
C ASN A 991 76.07 2.31 -26.16
N GLN A 992 74.96 2.77 -26.75
CA GLN A 992 73.79 1.95 -27.05
C GLN A 992 74.08 0.91 -28.14
N SER A 993 73.40 -0.23 -28.07
CA SER A 993 73.41 -1.22 -29.15
C SER A 993 72.03 -1.41 -29.80
N MET A 994 72.03 -1.82 -31.07
CA MET A 994 70.84 -2.13 -31.86
C MET A 994 70.99 -3.50 -32.54
N SER A 995 69.96 -4.34 -32.43
CA SER A 995 69.89 -5.66 -33.07
C SER A 995 68.56 -5.92 -33.78
N GLY A 996 68.53 -6.99 -34.57
CA GLY A 996 67.50 -7.23 -35.59
C GLY A 996 67.68 -6.33 -36.82
N SER A 997 67.12 -6.71 -37.97
CA SER A 997 67.10 -5.88 -39.18
C SER A 997 65.83 -5.03 -39.19
N ASN A 998 65.89 -3.76 -38.79
CA ASN A 998 64.72 -2.90 -38.55
C ASN A 998 64.41 -1.99 -39.75
N VAL A 999 63.19 -1.46 -39.78
CA VAL A 999 62.78 -0.40 -40.72
C VAL A 999 62.25 0.78 -39.92
N PHE A 1000 62.70 1.98 -40.24
CA PHE A 1000 62.32 3.25 -39.61
C PHE A 1000 61.84 4.24 -40.66
N TYR A 1001 60.98 5.18 -40.26
CA TYR A 1001 60.68 6.36 -41.06
C TYR A 1001 61.71 7.46 -40.77
N HIS A 1002 61.57 8.18 -39.66
CA HIS A 1002 62.61 9.08 -39.14
C HIS A 1002 63.45 8.36 -38.06
N PHE A 1003 64.78 8.40 -38.18
CA PHE A 1003 65.69 7.88 -37.15
C PHE A 1003 66.77 8.90 -36.80
N THR A 1004 67.07 9.03 -35.51
CA THR A 1004 68.10 9.92 -34.98
C THR A 1004 68.97 9.21 -33.94
N LYS A 1005 70.30 9.25 -34.09
CA LYS A 1005 71.28 9.04 -33.01
C LYS A 1005 72.03 10.34 -32.77
N THR A 1006 72.00 10.84 -31.54
CA THR A 1006 72.86 11.97 -31.12
C THR A 1006 73.70 11.60 -29.91
N ALA A 1007 74.82 12.31 -29.71
CA ALA A 1007 75.65 12.19 -28.52
C ALA A 1007 76.25 13.54 -28.08
N SER A 1008 76.33 13.73 -26.76
CA SER A 1008 76.97 14.88 -26.10
C SER A 1008 78.32 14.52 -25.45
N ALA A 1009 78.84 13.33 -25.73
CA ALA A 1009 80.09 12.75 -25.24
C ALA A 1009 80.60 11.71 -26.27
N GLU A 1010 81.78 11.14 -26.05
CA GLU A 1010 82.24 9.97 -26.83
C GLU A 1010 81.22 8.83 -26.70
N ASP A 1011 80.76 8.30 -27.83
CA ASP A 1011 79.62 7.38 -27.92
C ASP A 1011 79.87 6.31 -28.98
N THR A 1012 79.58 5.04 -28.67
CA THR A 1012 79.71 3.91 -29.60
C THR A 1012 78.35 3.27 -29.89
N PHE A 1013 77.72 3.66 -31.00
CA PHE A 1013 76.47 3.05 -31.44
C PHE A 1013 76.76 1.74 -32.19
N THR A 1014 76.47 0.62 -31.52
CA THR A 1014 76.87 -0.73 -31.98
C THR A 1014 75.69 -1.46 -32.63
N ILE A 1015 75.83 -1.81 -33.91
CA ILE A 1015 74.80 -2.52 -34.68
C ILE A 1015 75.17 -4.00 -34.79
N GLY A 1016 74.19 -4.90 -34.65
CA GLY A 1016 74.39 -6.35 -34.80
C GLY A 1016 74.95 -6.74 -36.17
N GLU A 1017 75.93 -7.64 -36.19
CA GLU A 1017 76.58 -8.14 -37.41
C GLU A 1017 75.57 -8.66 -38.45
N GLY A 1018 75.77 -8.33 -39.72
CA GLY A 1018 74.91 -8.77 -40.82
C GLY A 1018 73.45 -8.28 -40.77
N THR A 1019 73.06 -7.44 -39.79
CA THR A 1019 71.72 -6.84 -39.76
C THR A 1019 71.60 -5.68 -40.74
N GLN A 1020 70.37 -5.40 -41.18
CA GLN A 1020 70.03 -4.34 -42.12
C GLN A 1020 69.07 -3.35 -41.47
N GLN A 1021 69.51 -2.09 -41.32
CA GLN A 1021 68.67 -1.00 -40.83
C GLN A 1021 68.23 -0.15 -42.03
N ASN A 1022 66.91 -0.03 -42.23
CA ASN A 1022 66.32 0.70 -43.35
C ASN A 1022 65.71 2.03 -42.85
N PHE A 1023 65.99 3.12 -43.56
CA PHE A 1023 65.60 4.49 -43.22
C PHE A 1023 64.87 5.11 -44.41
N SER A 1024 63.55 5.26 -44.27
CA SER A 1024 62.65 5.60 -45.40
C SER A 1024 62.23 7.07 -45.46
N GLY A 1025 62.27 7.79 -44.32
CA GLY A 1025 62.02 9.23 -44.22
C GLY A 1025 63.32 10.03 -43.98
N SER A 1026 64.01 9.77 -42.87
CA SER A 1026 65.33 10.37 -42.62
C SER A 1026 66.28 9.58 -41.71
N LEU A 1027 67.59 9.83 -41.86
CA LEU A 1027 68.64 9.34 -40.97
C LEU A 1027 69.53 10.49 -40.47
N THR A 1028 69.48 10.78 -39.17
CA THR A 1028 70.36 11.77 -38.51
C THR A 1028 71.34 11.07 -37.58
N LEU A 1029 72.65 11.27 -37.79
CA LEU A 1029 73.70 10.78 -36.89
C LEU A 1029 74.63 11.96 -36.53
N GLN A 1030 74.62 12.40 -35.27
CA GLN A 1030 75.33 13.63 -34.89
C GLN A 1030 76.02 13.56 -33.50
N GLY A 1031 77.35 13.62 -33.51
CA GLY A 1031 78.16 13.90 -32.33
C GLY A 1031 78.46 15.38 -32.14
N ASN A 1032 79.10 15.71 -31.02
CA ASN A 1032 79.69 17.03 -30.77
C ASN A 1032 81.10 17.12 -31.39
N PRO A 1033 81.63 18.31 -31.70
CA PRO A 1033 82.98 18.45 -32.26
C PRO A 1033 84.07 17.91 -31.33
N GLY A 1034 84.72 16.81 -31.72
CA GLY A 1034 85.70 16.08 -30.91
C GLY A 1034 85.10 15.14 -29.87
N GLN A 1035 83.84 14.72 -30.07
CA GLN A 1035 83.07 13.78 -29.27
C GLN A 1035 82.18 12.98 -30.24
N ASP A 1036 82.85 12.18 -31.08
CA ASP A 1036 82.25 11.60 -32.27
C ASP A 1036 81.32 10.41 -31.93
N VAL A 1037 80.23 10.25 -32.67
CA VAL A 1037 79.42 9.02 -32.64
C VAL A 1037 80.11 7.95 -33.47
N SER A 1038 80.73 6.99 -32.80
CA SER A 1038 81.36 5.81 -33.41
C SER A 1038 80.30 4.79 -33.83
N ILE A 1039 80.01 4.70 -35.12
CA ILE A 1039 79.17 3.64 -35.69
C ILE A 1039 80.04 2.37 -35.84
N ARG A 1040 79.60 1.25 -35.26
CA ARG A 1040 80.36 -0.01 -35.21
C ARG A 1040 79.50 -1.23 -35.47
N SER A 1041 80.08 -2.25 -36.10
CA SER A 1041 79.53 -3.61 -36.10
C SER A 1041 79.83 -4.31 -34.78
N SER A 1042 78.92 -5.16 -34.28
CA SER A 1042 79.16 -6.01 -33.12
C SER A 1042 80.34 -6.97 -33.32
N THR A 1043 80.66 -7.29 -34.58
CA THR A 1043 81.81 -8.09 -34.98
C THR A 1043 82.62 -7.31 -36.01
N SER A 1044 83.76 -6.77 -35.60
CA SER A 1044 84.56 -5.95 -36.51
C SER A 1044 85.17 -6.78 -37.65
N GLY A 1045 85.14 -6.24 -38.87
CA GLY A 1045 85.42 -6.96 -40.12
C GLY A 1045 84.18 -7.60 -40.78
N VAL A 1046 83.01 -7.58 -40.13
CA VAL A 1046 81.72 -8.01 -40.70
C VAL A 1046 80.83 -6.79 -40.87
N GLU A 1047 80.45 -6.46 -42.11
CA GLU A 1047 79.60 -5.30 -42.38
C GLU A 1047 78.19 -5.45 -41.78
N MET A 1048 77.63 -4.36 -41.24
CA MET A 1048 76.17 -4.19 -41.15
C MET A 1048 75.67 -3.33 -42.32
N THR A 1049 74.38 -3.41 -42.65
CA THR A 1049 73.81 -2.68 -43.81
C THR A 1049 72.95 -1.49 -43.36
N PHE A 1050 73.20 -0.30 -43.92
CA PHE A 1050 72.32 0.87 -43.81
C PHE A 1050 71.64 1.14 -45.16
N LEU A 1051 70.37 0.77 -45.28
CA LEU A 1051 69.54 1.07 -46.44
C LEU A 1051 68.86 2.43 -46.23
N VAL A 1052 69.50 3.52 -46.67
CA VAL A 1052 68.84 4.84 -46.73
C VAL A 1052 68.13 4.97 -48.07
N GLY A 1053 66.80 5.12 -48.04
CA GLY A 1053 65.97 5.21 -49.24
C GLY A 1053 66.37 6.39 -50.15
N THR A 1054 66.18 6.25 -51.46
CA THR A 1054 66.64 7.24 -52.46
C THR A 1054 65.88 8.58 -52.44
N SER A 1055 64.79 8.64 -51.67
CA SER A 1055 63.99 9.83 -51.39
C SER A 1055 64.11 10.32 -49.94
N ALA A 1056 64.79 9.57 -49.07
CA ALA A 1056 65.02 9.94 -47.68
C ALA A 1056 66.10 11.04 -47.58
N SER A 1057 66.06 11.85 -46.52
CA SER A 1057 67.12 12.81 -46.20
C SER A 1057 68.10 12.24 -45.18
N TYR A 1058 69.39 12.56 -45.28
CA TYR A 1058 70.37 12.23 -44.23
C TYR A 1058 71.15 13.46 -43.75
N SER A 1059 71.58 13.41 -42.49
CA SER A 1059 72.37 14.47 -41.84
C SER A 1059 73.44 13.84 -40.95
N PHE A 1060 74.71 14.12 -41.24
CA PHE A 1060 75.87 13.55 -40.55
C PHE A 1060 76.80 14.64 -40.07
N ALA A 1061 77.21 14.61 -38.80
CA ALA A 1061 78.27 15.47 -38.27
C ALA A 1061 78.96 14.85 -37.05
N ASN A 1062 80.29 14.92 -37.00
CA ASN A 1062 81.15 14.30 -35.98
C ASN A 1062 80.76 12.82 -35.75
N ILE A 1063 80.89 12.01 -36.80
CA ILE A 1063 80.67 10.55 -36.74
C ILE A 1063 81.89 9.82 -37.27
N ASP A 1064 82.23 8.69 -36.65
CA ASP A 1064 83.31 7.81 -37.07
C ASP A 1064 82.70 6.46 -37.47
N VAL A 1065 82.71 6.14 -38.76
CA VAL A 1065 82.01 4.97 -39.31
C VAL A 1065 82.99 3.83 -39.54
N LYS A 1066 82.62 2.61 -39.15
CA LYS A 1066 83.37 1.39 -39.45
C LYS A 1066 82.45 0.22 -39.73
N ASP A 1067 82.88 -0.66 -40.64
CA ASP A 1067 82.20 -1.93 -40.93
C ASP A 1067 80.73 -1.72 -41.38
N ASN A 1068 80.46 -0.74 -42.26
CA ASN A 1068 79.12 -0.38 -42.73
C ASN A 1068 78.96 -0.39 -44.26
N ASN A 1069 77.89 -1.03 -44.76
CA ASN A 1069 77.54 -1.10 -46.17
C ASN A 1069 76.27 -0.30 -46.48
N ALA A 1070 76.35 0.66 -47.40
CA ALA A 1070 75.23 1.47 -47.88
C ALA A 1070 74.82 1.18 -49.34
N ALA A 1071 75.33 0.10 -49.95
CA ALA A 1071 75.21 -0.15 -51.40
C ALA A 1071 73.78 -0.40 -51.93
N GLU A 1072 72.84 -0.80 -51.06
CA GLU A 1072 71.44 -0.98 -51.46
C GLU A 1072 70.62 0.32 -51.46
N GLY A 1073 71.15 1.39 -50.83
CA GLY A 1073 70.50 2.70 -50.72
C GLY A 1073 71.08 3.77 -51.64
N GLN A 1074 70.86 5.04 -51.29
CA GLN A 1074 71.61 6.15 -51.89
C GLN A 1074 73.03 6.26 -51.32
N THR A 1075 73.95 6.84 -52.08
CA THR A 1075 75.32 7.09 -51.64
C THR A 1075 75.34 8.07 -50.46
N LEU A 1076 75.92 7.63 -49.35
CA LEU A 1076 76.02 8.41 -48.11
C LEU A 1076 77.29 9.25 -48.11
N SER A 1077 77.17 10.54 -47.82
CA SER A 1077 78.31 11.47 -47.81
C SER A 1077 78.35 12.32 -46.57
N CYS A 1078 79.50 12.36 -45.92
CA CYS A 1078 79.84 13.37 -44.94
C CYS A 1078 81.11 14.07 -45.42
N HIS A 1079 80.96 15.15 -46.18
CA HIS A 1079 82.04 15.75 -46.97
C HIS A 1079 81.96 17.29 -47.06
N ILE A 1080 81.13 17.98 -46.28
CA ILE A 1080 81.25 19.44 -46.20
C ILE A 1080 82.46 19.76 -45.30
N ASP A 1081 83.29 20.71 -45.73
CA ASP A 1081 84.40 21.20 -44.90
C ASP A 1081 83.83 21.75 -43.58
N ASN A 1082 84.21 21.11 -42.46
CA ASN A 1082 83.76 21.26 -41.06
C ASN A 1082 82.77 20.19 -40.50
N ASP A 1083 82.32 19.19 -41.27
CA ASP A 1083 81.39 18.16 -40.72
C ASP A 1083 82.03 17.16 -39.74
N GLY A 1084 83.36 17.14 -39.60
CA GLY A 1084 84.06 16.37 -38.56
C GLY A 1084 84.08 14.84 -38.68
N CYS A 1085 83.63 14.26 -39.81
CA CYS A 1085 83.51 12.81 -39.95
C CYS A 1085 84.84 12.06 -40.21
N THR A 1086 84.92 10.83 -39.70
CA THR A 1086 86.06 9.90 -39.80
C THR A 1086 85.67 8.59 -40.50
N ASP A 1087 86.59 8.05 -41.31
CA ASP A 1087 86.51 6.72 -41.93
C ASP A 1087 87.46 5.76 -41.21
N SER A 1088 86.93 4.91 -40.33
CA SER A 1088 87.68 3.84 -39.66
C SER A 1088 87.83 2.57 -40.52
N GLY A 1089 87.35 2.59 -41.76
CA GLY A 1089 87.56 1.57 -42.77
C GLY A 1089 86.49 0.46 -42.83
N ASN A 1090 86.59 -0.34 -43.89
CA ASN A 1090 85.61 -1.38 -44.25
C ASN A 1090 84.19 -0.81 -44.43
N ASN A 1091 84.09 0.33 -45.12
CA ASN A 1091 82.84 1.02 -45.40
C ASN A 1091 82.55 1.01 -46.91
N THR A 1092 81.35 0.60 -47.30
CA THR A 1092 80.95 0.43 -48.71
C THR A 1092 79.89 1.46 -49.11
N THR A 1093 80.11 2.18 -50.21
CA THR A 1093 79.21 3.22 -50.77
C THR A 1093 79.08 4.49 -49.89
N TRP A 1094 80.12 4.80 -49.12
CA TRP A 1094 80.29 6.06 -48.39
C TRP A 1094 81.27 7.03 -49.08
N LEU A 1095 81.15 8.33 -48.79
CA LEU A 1095 82.03 9.41 -49.26
C LEU A 1095 82.48 10.31 -48.10
N PHE A 1096 83.76 10.22 -47.75
CA PHE A 1096 84.43 10.94 -46.64
C PHE A 1096 85.45 11.99 -47.12
N PRO A 1097 85.89 12.94 -46.26
CA PRO A 1097 86.76 14.04 -46.66
C PRO A 1097 88.18 13.60 -47.03
N GLN A 1098 88.66 14.00 -48.22
CA GLN A 1098 90.03 13.73 -48.66
C GLN A 1098 91.04 14.67 -47.99
N THR A 1099 91.96 14.13 -47.18
CA THR A 1099 92.97 14.90 -46.43
C THR A 1099 94.08 15.47 -47.32
N SER A 1100 93.83 16.63 -47.93
CA SER A 1100 94.66 17.20 -49.02
C SER A 1100 95.94 17.93 -48.55
N GLY A 1101 96.97 17.16 -48.19
CA GLY A 1101 98.28 17.63 -47.69
C GLY A 1101 99.26 18.28 -48.69
N GLY A 1102 98.81 19.22 -49.53
CA GLY A 1102 99.67 20.04 -50.42
C GLY A 1102 100.20 19.34 -51.69
N ALA A 1103 100.78 20.03 -52.69
CA ALA A 1103 101.00 21.47 -52.95
C ALA A 1103 101.13 21.68 -54.49
N ALA A 1104 101.23 22.88 -55.12
CA ALA A 1104 101.50 24.24 -54.64
C ALA A 1104 100.87 25.32 -55.54
N ALA A 1105 101.04 26.60 -55.18
CA ALA A 1105 100.23 27.74 -55.62
C ALA A 1105 100.46 28.34 -57.04
N ARG A 1106 99.34 28.67 -57.70
CA ARG A 1106 99.05 29.90 -58.49
C ARG A 1106 99.97 30.34 -59.66
N GLN A 1107 99.40 30.39 -60.88
CA GLN A 1107 99.35 31.60 -61.76
C GLN A 1107 98.31 31.42 -62.90
N ARG A 1108 97.33 32.34 -63.11
CA ARG A 1108 97.30 33.50 -64.05
C ARG A 1108 97.41 33.10 -65.55
N ARG A 1109 96.59 33.60 -66.51
CA ARG A 1109 95.54 34.66 -66.51
C ARG A 1109 94.68 34.63 -67.81
N ASN A 1110 93.46 35.18 -67.78
CA ASN A 1110 92.65 35.70 -68.92
C ASN A 1110 92.09 34.67 -69.95
N GLN A 1111 90.99 34.93 -70.71
CA GLN A 1111 90.25 36.18 -70.96
C GLN A 1111 88.74 35.97 -71.32
N ARG A 1112 87.91 37.02 -71.07
CA ARG A 1112 86.67 37.44 -71.76
C ARG A 1112 85.34 36.64 -71.66
N GLN A 1113 84.38 37.33 -71.04
CA GLN A 1113 82.91 37.36 -71.27
C GLN A 1113 82.51 37.53 -72.75
N PRO A 1114 81.24 37.25 -73.20
CA PRO A 1114 80.05 38.02 -72.75
C PRO A 1114 78.68 37.28 -72.68
N ALA A 1115 77.68 37.98 -72.09
CA ALA A 1115 76.21 37.84 -72.29
C ALA A 1115 75.53 36.52 -71.82
N THR A 1116 74.24 36.46 -71.43
CA THR A 1116 73.20 37.51 -71.28
C THR A 1116 72.17 37.14 -70.19
N SER A 1117 71.36 38.14 -69.80
CA SER A 1117 70.08 38.06 -69.07
C SER A 1117 69.07 37.03 -69.64
N GLY A 1118 67.98 36.63 -68.96
CA GLY A 1118 67.41 37.08 -67.68
C GLY A 1118 66.10 37.90 -67.83
N GLY A 1119 65.10 37.66 -66.98
CA GLY A 1119 63.87 38.46 -66.82
C GLY A 1119 62.58 37.89 -67.44
N GLY A 1120 61.44 38.22 -66.82
CA GLY A 1120 60.06 37.98 -67.26
C GLY A 1120 59.50 36.57 -66.92
N SER A 1121 58.30 36.30 -66.35
CA SER A 1121 57.06 37.02 -65.96
C SER A 1121 55.80 36.64 -66.77
N GLU A 1122 54.70 36.37 -66.05
CA GLU A 1122 53.28 36.32 -66.48
C GLU A 1122 52.79 35.13 -67.34
N GLY A 1123 51.46 34.90 -67.33
CA GLY A 1123 50.74 33.86 -68.10
C GLY A 1123 50.56 32.52 -67.35
N SER A 1124 49.70 32.39 -66.33
CA SER A 1124 48.23 32.51 -66.31
C SER A 1124 47.45 31.38 -67.02
N SER A 1125 46.76 30.57 -66.20
CA SER A 1125 45.42 29.99 -66.42
C SER A 1125 45.04 29.28 -67.74
N GLY A 1126 44.74 27.98 -67.62
CA GLY A 1126 43.37 27.49 -67.93
C GLY A 1126 43.14 26.70 -69.23
N GLY A 1127 42.25 25.70 -69.14
CA GLY A 1127 41.78 24.85 -70.24
C GLY A 1127 42.72 23.67 -70.53
N GLY A 1128 42.28 22.41 -70.67
CA GLY A 1128 40.93 21.83 -70.55
C GLY A 1128 40.43 21.20 -71.86
N SER A 1129 39.54 20.20 -71.75
CA SER A 1129 38.90 19.43 -72.85
C SER A 1129 39.81 18.38 -73.55
N PRO A 1130 39.27 17.34 -74.23
CA PRO A 1130 37.93 16.73 -74.12
C PRO A 1130 37.88 15.17 -74.14
N SER A 1131 36.65 14.63 -73.98
CA SER A 1131 36.05 13.46 -74.68
C SER A 1131 36.68 12.05 -74.63
N LEU A 1132 35.99 11.17 -73.87
CA LEU A 1132 35.20 10.00 -74.37
C LEU A 1132 35.78 9.00 -75.40
N SER A 1133 36.01 7.75 -74.94
CA SER A 1133 35.70 6.47 -75.61
C SER A 1133 35.94 5.33 -74.58
N GLU A 1134 35.06 4.37 -74.24
CA GLU A 1134 34.34 3.36 -75.03
C GLU A 1134 35.25 2.47 -75.92
N VAL A 1135 35.10 1.13 -76.03
CA VAL A 1135 34.38 0.10 -75.23
C VAL A 1135 34.95 -1.29 -75.63
N GLY A 1136 34.89 -2.31 -74.75
CA GLY A 1136 35.16 -3.73 -75.12
C GLY A 1136 35.53 -4.62 -73.92
N ILE A 1137 34.71 -5.55 -73.40
CA ILE A 1137 34.11 -6.79 -73.96
C ILE A 1137 35.13 -7.96 -73.98
N TYR A 1138 34.93 -9.12 -73.33
CA TYR A 1138 33.79 -9.69 -72.56
C TYR A 1138 34.26 -10.83 -71.62
N ASN A 1139 33.51 -11.10 -70.52
CA ASN A 1139 33.21 -12.40 -69.86
C ASN A 1139 34.34 -13.42 -69.51
N ASP A 1140 34.25 -14.28 -68.48
CA ASP A 1140 33.17 -14.75 -67.57
C ASP A 1140 33.83 -15.43 -66.32
N VAL A 1141 33.22 -15.85 -65.20
CA VAL A 1141 31.83 -15.93 -64.66
C VAL A 1141 31.88 -16.18 -63.11
N GLU A 1142 30.83 -15.79 -62.35
CA GLU A 1142 30.42 -16.29 -60.99
C GLU A 1142 31.39 -16.21 -59.76
N VAL A 1143 30.99 -15.99 -58.49
CA VAL A 1143 29.72 -15.67 -57.78
C VAL A 1143 30.03 -14.71 -56.59
N ALA A 1144 29.18 -13.72 -56.27
CA ALA A 1144 28.79 -13.30 -54.90
C ALA A 1144 27.91 -12.03 -54.92
N ASN A 1145 26.95 -11.91 -54.01
CA ASN A 1145 26.08 -10.73 -53.86
C ASN A 1145 26.35 -10.00 -52.54
N THR A 1146 26.20 -8.68 -52.54
CA THR A 1146 26.11 -7.82 -51.33
C THR A 1146 24.78 -7.09 -51.32
N TRP A 1147 24.16 -6.94 -50.13
CA TRP A 1147 23.08 -5.98 -49.85
C TRP A 1147 23.15 -5.58 -48.36
N GLU A 1148 22.61 -4.40 -48.06
CA GLU A 1148 22.62 -3.66 -46.79
C GLU A 1148 21.98 -4.46 -45.63
N SER A 1149 22.67 -4.64 -44.49
CA SER A 1149 22.81 -3.74 -43.32
C SER A 1149 21.51 -3.54 -42.51
N GLU A 1150 21.60 -3.70 -41.19
CA GLU A 1150 20.51 -3.60 -40.20
C GLU A 1150 19.36 -4.63 -40.37
N VAL A 1151 19.49 -5.80 -39.74
CA VAL A 1151 18.79 -6.17 -38.48
C VAL A 1151 19.22 -7.58 -38.06
N GLY A 1152 19.68 -7.74 -36.81
CA GLY A 1152 19.94 -9.02 -36.16
C GLY A 1152 21.26 -9.06 -35.37
N SER A 1153 21.38 -9.80 -34.28
CA SER A 1153 20.35 -10.50 -33.49
C SER A 1153 20.92 -10.89 -32.12
N GLY A 1154 20.27 -10.53 -31.01
CA GLY A 1154 20.75 -10.85 -29.67
C GLY A 1154 19.69 -10.71 -28.57
N GLN A 1155 19.43 -11.83 -27.89
CA GLN A 1155 18.92 -12.00 -26.53
C GLN A 1155 17.76 -11.10 -26.03
N VAL A 1156 16.55 -11.67 -26.01
CA VAL A 1156 15.49 -11.33 -25.05
C VAL A 1156 14.89 -12.62 -24.48
N GLU A 1157 15.66 -13.31 -23.65
CA GLU A 1157 15.19 -14.36 -22.73
C GLU A 1157 15.99 -14.28 -21.43
N GLU A 1158 15.46 -13.57 -20.44
CA GLU A 1158 15.37 -14.04 -19.05
C GLU A 1158 14.44 -13.11 -18.23
N VAL A 1159 14.17 -13.49 -16.98
CA VAL A 1159 13.28 -12.78 -16.01
C VAL A 1159 11.83 -12.60 -16.49
N TYR A 1160 11.03 -13.68 -16.41
CA TYR A 1160 9.72 -13.67 -15.72
C TYR A 1160 9.15 -15.10 -15.63
N SER A 1161 9.67 -15.89 -14.67
CA SER A 1161 9.26 -17.30 -14.47
C SER A 1161 9.21 -17.69 -13.00
N ALA A 1162 8.40 -16.97 -12.21
CA ALA A 1162 8.01 -17.38 -10.85
C ALA A 1162 6.55 -16.99 -10.59
N ALA A 1163 5.78 -17.92 -10.01
CA ALA A 1163 4.39 -17.78 -9.55
C ALA A 1163 3.35 -17.26 -10.58
N LEU A 1164 2.58 -18.19 -11.19
CA LEU A 1164 1.14 -18.39 -10.90
C LEU A 1164 0.51 -19.33 -11.96
N GLU A 1165 0.25 -20.59 -11.61
CA GLU A 1165 -0.69 -21.45 -12.36
C GLU A 1165 -2.10 -21.36 -11.71
N PRO A 1166 -3.16 -21.06 -12.47
CA PRO A 1166 -4.52 -20.95 -11.94
C PRO A 1166 -5.41 -22.14 -12.32
N GLU A 1167 -5.32 -23.25 -11.59
CA GLU A 1167 -6.34 -24.31 -11.62
C GLU A 1167 -7.18 -24.30 -10.34
N THR A 1168 -8.50 -24.43 -10.50
CA THR A 1168 -9.53 -24.35 -9.44
C THR A 1168 -9.57 -23.08 -8.56
N PHE A 1169 -10.37 -22.07 -8.97
CA PHE A 1169 -11.28 -21.31 -8.09
C PHE A 1169 -12.29 -20.53 -8.96
N LYS A 1170 -13.50 -21.09 -9.16
CA LYS A 1170 -14.61 -20.47 -9.88
C LYS A 1170 -15.82 -20.30 -8.97
N ASP A 1171 -15.90 -19.14 -8.34
CA ASP A 1171 -17.09 -18.39 -7.90
C ASP A 1171 -16.70 -17.49 -6.71
N ASN A 1172 -16.32 -16.24 -7.02
CA ASN A 1172 -16.10 -15.21 -6.02
C ASN A 1172 -16.32 -13.82 -6.64
N THR A 1173 -17.40 -13.14 -6.26
CA THR A 1173 -17.79 -11.81 -6.74
C THR A 1173 -16.75 -10.74 -6.40
N LEU A 1174 -16.08 -10.85 -5.25
CA LEU A 1174 -15.02 -9.92 -4.81
C LEU A 1174 -13.80 -9.87 -5.74
N ILE A 1175 -13.68 -10.79 -6.71
CA ILE A 1175 -12.63 -10.79 -7.74
C ILE A 1175 -13.04 -9.99 -8.99
N LYS A 1176 -14.35 -9.73 -9.20
CA LYS A 1176 -14.83 -8.82 -10.26
C LYS A 1176 -14.58 -7.36 -9.92
N GLU A 1177 -15.04 -6.90 -8.76
CA GLU A 1177 -14.87 -5.50 -8.32
C GLU A 1177 -13.38 -5.11 -8.28
N ARG A 1178 -12.53 -5.99 -7.72
CA ARG A 1178 -11.07 -5.81 -7.69
C ARG A 1178 -10.41 -5.84 -9.08
N ARG A 1179 -11.03 -6.47 -10.08
CA ARG A 1179 -10.61 -6.37 -11.49
C ARG A 1179 -11.00 -5.03 -12.09
N GLU A 1180 -12.23 -4.59 -11.89
CA GLU A 1180 -12.78 -3.38 -12.52
C GLU A 1180 -12.06 -2.12 -11.99
N ILE A 1181 -11.84 -2.01 -10.67
CA ILE A 1181 -11.05 -0.91 -10.06
C ILE A 1181 -9.58 -0.92 -10.53
N PHE A 1182 -8.98 -2.09 -10.76
CA PHE A 1182 -7.63 -2.19 -11.31
C PHE A 1182 -7.58 -1.75 -12.78
N ILE A 1183 -8.61 -2.04 -13.56
CA ILE A 1183 -8.71 -1.68 -14.98
C ILE A 1183 -8.90 -0.16 -15.17
N GLU A 1184 -9.76 0.49 -14.37
CA GLU A 1184 -9.89 1.96 -14.39
C GLU A 1184 -8.56 2.65 -14.11
N ARG A 1185 -7.88 2.23 -13.03
CA ARG A 1185 -6.56 2.77 -12.64
C ARG A 1185 -5.49 2.54 -13.72
N VAL A 1186 -5.64 1.53 -14.59
CA VAL A 1186 -4.77 1.32 -15.76
C VAL A 1186 -5.12 2.23 -16.94
N CYS A 1187 -6.40 2.37 -17.35
CA CYS A 1187 -6.75 3.32 -18.41
C CYS A 1187 -6.36 4.77 -17.97
N GLN A 1188 -6.63 5.19 -16.73
CA GLN A 1188 -6.24 6.50 -16.18
C GLN A 1188 -4.72 6.74 -16.20
N ARG A 1189 -3.91 5.75 -15.81
CA ARG A 1189 -2.44 5.88 -15.77
C ARG A 1189 -1.83 5.96 -17.17
N VAL A 1190 -2.45 5.35 -18.17
CA VAL A 1190 -2.12 5.53 -19.60
C VAL A 1190 -2.55 6.91 -20.10
N GLU A 1191 -3.73 7.39 -19.71
CA GLU A 1191 -4.24 8.69 -20.14
C GLU A 1191 -3.39 9.85 -19.61
N ASN A 1192 -3.01 9.82 -18.33
CA ASN A 1192 -2.10 10.79 -17.72
C ASN A 1192 -0.70 10.76 -18.34
N TRP A 1193 -0.23 9.61 -18.80
CA TRP A 1193 1.04 9.48 -19.52
C TRP A 1193 1.01 10.19 -20.90
N PHE A 1194 -0.13 10.12 -21.62
CA PHE A 1194 -0.30 10.85 -22.89
C PHE A 1194 -0.48 12.36 -22.70
N ARG A 1195 -1.15 12.81 -21.63
CA ARG A 1195 -1.31 14.25 -21.33
C ARG A 1195 0.03 15.00 -21.18
N GLY A 1196 1.12 14.30 -20.87
CA GLY A 1196 2.47 14.87 -20.78
C GLY A 1196 3.26 14.98 -22.11
N LYS A 1197 2.81 14.39 -23.22
CA LYS A 1197 3.55 14.38 -24.52
C LYS A 1197 2.60 14.48 -25.73
N PRO A 1198 2.14 15.69 -26.11
CA PRO A 1198 1.10 15.87 -27.14
C PRO A 1198 1.51 15.39 -28.54
N ASP A 1199 2.79 15.48 -28.91
CA ASP A 1199 3.26 15.15 -30.26
C ASP A 1199 3.25 13.64 -30.60
N TRP A 1200 2.93 12.77 -29.64
CA TRP A 1200 2.97 11.30 -29.81
C TRP A 1200 1.61 10.67 -30.18
N VAL A 1201 0.54 11.47 -30.30
CA VAL A 1201 -0.80 10.99 -30.67
C VAL A 1201 -0.93 10.83 -32.19
N ASN A 1202 -0.42 9.72 -32.72
CA ASN A 1202 -0.63 9.29 -34.11
C ASN A 1202 -1.47 7.99 -34.16
N GLU A 1203 -2.30 7.85 -35.19
CA GLU A 1203 -3.45 6.92 -35.26
C GLU A 1203 -3.07 5.41 -35.15
N SER A 1204 -1.79 5.06 -35.21
CA SER A 1204 -1.31 3.68 -35.19
C SER A 1204 -1.21 3.02 -33.80
N VAL A 1205 -1.22 3.78 -32.70
CA VAL A 1205 -0.90 3.25 -31.35
C VAL A 1205 -2.13 2.66 -30.66
N MET A 1206 -3.19 3.45 -30.47
CA MET A 1206 -4.41 3.00 -29.76
C MET A 1206 -5.06 1.74 -30.37
N PRO A 1207 -5.17 1.58 -31.72
CA PRO A 1207 -5.71 0.35 -32.30
C PRO A 1207 -4.86 -0.90 -32.02
N ARG A 1208 -3.55 -0.75 -31.75
CA ARG A 1208 -2.66 -1.87 -31.36
C ARG A 1208 -2.75 -2.19 -29.87
N LEU A 1209 -2.90 -1.16 -29.02
CA LEU A 1209 -3.11 -1.35 -27.58
C LEU A 1209 -4.47 -2.02 -27.32
N ASN A 1210 -5.56 -1.46 -27.85
CA ASN A 1210 -6.89 -2.04 -27.71
C ASN A 1210 -6.99 -3.44 -28.34
N ARG A 1211 -6.31 -3.72 -29.46
CA ARG A 1211 -6.22 -5.09 -30.00
C ARG A 1211 -5.58 -6.06 -28.99
N ARG A 1212 -4.44 -5.71 -28.39
CA ARG A 1212 -3.75 -6.58 -27.42
C ARG A 1212 -4.50 -6.74 -26.09
N LEU A 1213 -5.27 -5.73 -25.67
CA LEU A 1213 -6.19 -5.84 -24.53
C LEU A 1213 -7.36 -6.77 -24.86
N ASN A 1214 -7.99 -6.61 -26.02
CA ASN A 1214 -9.13 -7.43 -26.45
C ASN A 1214 -8.72 -8.90 -26.68
N GLU A 1215 -7.57 -9.16 -27.33
CA GLU A 1215 -7.00 -10.50 -27.58
C GLU A 1215 -6.59 -11.28 -26.32
N ARG A 1216 -6.60 -10.66 -25.12
CA ARG A 1216 -6.28 -11.33 -23.84
C ARG A 1216 -7.34 -11.15 -22.73
N TRP A 1217 -8.19 -10.12 -22.81
CA TRP A 1217 -9.13 -9.72 -21.75
C TRP A 1217 -10.52 -9.26 -22.27
N GLU A 1218 -10.81 -9.38 -23.58
CA GLU A 1218 -12.09 -9.00 -24.22
C GLU A 1218 -12.55 -7.53 -23.99
N PHE A 1219 -11.60 -6.59 -23.79
CA PHE A 1219 -11.90 -5.19 -23.46
C PHE A 1219 -11.29 -4.15 -24.41
N THR A 1220 -11.69 -2.87 -24.29
CA THR A 1220 -11.25 -1.73 -25.13
C THR A 1220 -11.43 -0.42 -24.35
N CYS A 1221 -10.36 0.33 -24.01
CA CYS A 1221 -10.50 1.67 -23.44
C CYS A 1221 -11.05 2.63 -24.53
N ILE A 1222 -12.00 3.50 -24.18
CA ILE A 1222 -12.52 4.59 -25.03
C ILE A 1222 -12.18 5.91 -24.30
N MET A 1223 -11.57 6.88 -25.00
CA MET A 1223 -11.35 8.23 -24.47
C MET A 1223 -12.51 9.15 -24.88
N TYR A 1224 -12.79 10.16 -24.05
CA TYR A 1224 -13.73 11.25 -24.31
C TYR A 1224 -13.00 12.57 -24.62
#